data_AF-A0A2A9PPH1-F1
#
_entry.id   AF-A0A2A9PPH1-F1
#
_cell.length_a   1.000
_cell.length_b   1.000
_cell.length_c   1.000
_cell.angle_alpha   90.00
_cell.angle_beta   90.00
_cell.angle_gamma   90.00
#
_symmetry.space_group_name_H-M   'P 1'
#
loop_
_entity.id
_entity.type
_entity.pdbx_description
1 polymer ?
#
loop_
_entity_poly.entity_id
_entity_poly.type
_entity_poly.pdbx_seq_one_letter_code
_entity_poly.pdbx_strand_id
1 'polypeptide(L)'
;MTWVGYAAFLFDTISIPLPPSFGDPVRYADAPPPTLVLLDNILPPAVTQKVLVRCFSLKSDVTALFATKILVAALEKLATALKMHGSTQGCETAKWSEAARRLEDVFCQRVPEMKDIVQCYRGIPAENSMHKTLVSRLLLLYYRVIPRVALAANFDVSPLLSAVLQGLRQGESEPGVRKLSLIELESLVTIASYSPGMRWFSRPEGPRHESSTSAFVALLQLLCGGDGDTPFGHLREALASVAVEGQLVSETTGLIPLLAALQLTVGQIDTGDMEVVWDFLDNCIGRCVASPIKYIEMMETLLAEQTDTSPAEDSSPSLLSLALVEQLPFAANSGEKRGLQPHALFLSLYFNACYLWEGHRHLLGALHRQLCRHLSSSKAKMVALGNESDMTALKAIESDVNRGQGSSRVTDGRQHAPGELALHQDLHVSPLDEGDATVLTKWISKRVEDVIEDGWAVKLVRLLLSEHTHIRKEALTSILKLAARLKDSSHEDYSQIWLLLSELAESCRTQVESGPVPSAFAAFVMHALEVLQNPLHPLYPKLNRYLTRSPVWPPDKLPLAHDILHGEPSEDDKYYTEIGWLLAYVLDSLRTQRDLNVLHGKKWFEKLLALGCNPYLRAGLRTRLLKIVYRATCIEAGSTTLVTRFGILSWLDAQRAACDSTDEAAVCQGLMCRVWHTCHQHRVSAWSHGGAQKLVDRAARQTSTDASRPVCPDAPSHGGTASI
;
A
#
# COMPACT_ATOMS: atom_id res chain seq x y z
N MET A 1 -17.46 -6.02 40.97
CA MET A 1 -18.51 -5.04 40.65
C MET A 1 -17.97 -3.61 40.51
N THR A 2 -17.11 -3.12 41.41
CA THR A 2 -16.59 -1.73 41.39
C THR A 2 -15.74 -1.38 40.17
N TRP A 3 -14.86 -2.26 39.69
CA TRP A 3 -13.99 -1.96 38.55
C TRP A 3 -14.74 -1.83 37.21
N VAL A 4 -15.86 -2.55 37.04
CA VAL A 4 -16.71 -2.44 35.84
C VAL A 4 -17.37 -1.07 35.79
N GLY A 5 -17.81 -0.54 36.93
CA GLY A 5 -18.33 0.83 37.04
C GLY A 5 -17.28 1.88 36.68
N TYR A 6 -16.04 1.71 37.14
CA TYR A 6 -14.93 2.60 36.74
C TYR A 6 -14.57 2.49 35.26
N ALA A 7 -14.59 1.28 34.70
CA ALA A 7 -14.35 1.06 33.26
C ALA A 7 -15.46 1.70 32.40
N ALA A 8 -16.72 1.57 32.81
CA ALA A 8 -17.85 2.22 32.15
C ALA A 8 -17.74 3.75 32.24
N PHE A 9 -17.42 4.30 33.42
CA PHE A 9 -17.20 5.73 33.59
C PHE A 9 -16.06 6.27 32.70
N LEU A 10 -14.95 5.54 32.60
CA LEU A 10 -13.84 5.88 31.70
C LEU A 10 -14.27 5.83 30.24
N PHE A 11 -15.03 4.81 29.83
CA PHE A 11 -15.56 4.69 28.48
C PHE A 11 -16.50 5.85 28.15
N ASP A 12 -17.43 6.19 29.04
CA ASP A 12 -18.36 7.31 28.85
C ASP A 12 -17.62 8.64 28.76
N THR A 13 -16.57 8.83 29.57
CA THR A 13 -15.72 10.03 29.53
C THR A 13 -14.99 10.16 28.19
N ILE A 14 -14.44 9.06 27.67
CA ILE A 14 -13.74 9.05 26.36
C ILE A 14 -14.75 9.29 25.23
N SER A 15 -15.95 8.74 25.35
CA SER A 15 -17.03 8.85 24.36
C SER A 15 -17.64 10.25 24.26
N ILE A 16 -17.30 11.19 25.15
CA ILE A 16 -17.72 12.58 25.04
C ILE A 16 -17.16 13.16 23.72
N PRO A 17 -18.01 13.67 22.82
CA PRO A 17 -17.56 14.18 21.53
C PRO A 17 -16.66 15.40 21.70
N LEU A 18 -15.71 15.57 20.79
CA LEU A 18 -14.91 16.79 20.74
C LEU A 18 -15.81 17.96 20.30
N PRO A 19 -15.70 19.14 20.93
CA PRO A 19 -16.41 20.33 20.46
C PRO A 19 -16.06 20.63 18.99
N PRO A 20 -17.03 21.08 18.17
CA PRO A 20 -16.77 21.47 16.79
C PRO A 20 -15.69 22.56 16.75
N SER A 21 -14.77 22.44 15.78
CA SER A 21 -13.65 23.37 15.61
C SER A 21 -12.78 23.56 16.87
N PHE A 22 -12.71 22.54 17.73
CA PHE A 22 -11.99 22.56 19.01
C PHE A 22 -12.50 23.57 20.05
N GLY A 23 -13.70 24.12 19.89
CA GLY A 23 -14.37 24.91 20.95
C GLY A 23 -15.22 26.08 20.46
N ASP A 24 -14.91 26.69 19.31
CA ASP A 24 -15.69 27.80 18.77
C ASP A 24 -16.47 27.36 17.51
N PRO A 25 -17.81 27.30 17.57
CA PRO A 25 -18.63 26.83 16.46
C PRO A 25 -18.65 27.77 15.24
N VAL A 26 -18.17 29.01 15.37
CA VAL A 26 -18.26 30.05 14.32
C VAL A 26 -16.90 30.35 13.68
N ARG A 27 -15.79 30.19 14.41
CA ARG A 27 -14.43 30.45 13.89
C ARG A 27 -13.42 29.43 14.41
N TYR A 28 -12.54 28.94 13.53
CA TYR A 28 -11.34 28.23 13.98
C TYR A 28 -10.38 29.24 14.65
N ALA A 29 -9.70 28.81 15.71
CA ALA A 29 -8.61 29.59 16.30
C ALA A 29 -7.46 29.78 15.29
N ASP A 30 -6.62 30.80 15.48
CA ASP A 30 -5.48 31.07 14.59
C ASP A 30 -4.37 29.99 14.71
N ALA A 31 -4.34 29.24 15.81
CA ALA A 31 -3.36 28.18 16.06
C ALA A 31 -4.04 26.88 16.53
N PRO A 32 -3.48 25.70 16.19
CA PRO A 32 -4.01 24.43 16.66
C PRO A 32 -3.89 24.30 18.18
N PRO A 33 -4.80 23.54 18.83
CA PRO A 33 -4.71 23.27 20.25
C PRO A 33 -3.40 22.54 20.58
N PRO A 34 -2.84 22.73 21.78
CA PRO A 34 -1.65 22.00 22.21
C PRO A 34 -1.85 20.48 22.10
N THR A 35 -0.94 19.80 21.40
CA THR A 35 -1.05 18.37 21.08
C THR A 35 -1.31 17.49 22.31
N LEU A 36 -0.65 17.77 23.43
CA LEU A 36 -0.82 17.00 24.67
C LEU A 36 -2.21 17.19 25.30
N VAL A 37 -2.76 18.42 25.27
CA VAL A 37 -4.10 18.69 25.80
C VAL A 37 -5.13 17.98 24.95
N LEU A 38 -5.01 18.06 23.63
CA LEU A 38 -5.92 17.35 22.73
C LEU A 38 -5.80 15.83 22.88
N LEU A 39 -4.57 15.31 23.02
CA LEU A 39 -4.34 13.89 23.26
C LEU A 39 -4.97 13.42 24.57
N ASP A 40 -4.85 14.17 25.66
CA ASP A 40 -5.44 13.80 26.95
C ASP A 40 -6.99 13.81 26.91
N ASN A 41 -7.58 14.59 26.01
CA ASN A 41 -9.03 14.56 25.73
C ASN A 41 -9.44 13.36 24.86
N ILE A 42 -8.54 12.83 24.02
CA ILE A 42 -8.78 11.65 23.19
C ILE A 42 -8.57 10.37 24.00
N LEU A 43 -7.43 10.27 24.69
CA LEU A 43 -7.03 9.15 25.51
C LEU A 43 -6.46 9.66 26.84
N PRO A 44 -7.24 9.58 27.94
CA PRO A 44 -6.82 10.06 29.25
C PRO A 44 -5.48 9.45 29.69
N PRO A 45 -4.63 10.20 30.39
CA PRO A 45 -3.29 9.74 30.79
C PRO A 45 -3.32 8.51 31.73
N ALA A 46 -4.46 8.23 32.37
CA ALA A 46 -4.68 7.02 33.15
C ALA A 46 -4.67 5.73 32.30
N VAL A 47 -4.98 5.83 31.01
CA VAL A 47 -4.98 4.71 30.06
C VAL A 47 -3.62 4.67 29.36
N THR A 48 -2.71 3.88 29.91
CA THR A 48 -1.37 3.69 29.34
C THR A 48 -1.29 2.42 28.50
N GLN A 49 -0.34 2.39 27.55
CA GLN A 49 -0.04 1.23 26.72
C GLN A 49 0.14 -0.05 27.57
N LYS A 50 0.91 0.03 28.66
CA LYS A 50 1.18 -1.11 29.56
C LYS A 50 -0.10 -1.68 30.20
N VAL A 51 -1.05 -0.81 30.56
CA VAL A 51 -2.34 -1.23 31.12
C VAL A 51 -3.17 -1.93 30.05
N LEU A 52 -3.23 -1.37 28.84
CA LEU A 52 -3.99 -1.96 27.73
C LEU A 52 -3.42 -3.32 27.28
N VAL A 53 -2.10 -3.44 27.13
CA VAL A 53 -1.43 -4.72 26.82
C VAL A 53 -1.73 -5.74 27.92
N ARG A 54 -1.68 -5.33 29.19
CA ARG A 54 -2.03 -6.21 30.31
C ARG A 54 -3.50 -6.64 30.22
N CYS A 55 -4.43 -5.75 29.90
CA CYS A 55 -5.85 -6.07 29.71
C CYS A 55 -6.07 -7.13 28.62
N PHE A 56 -5.29 -7.10 27.54
CA PHE A 56 -5.36 -8.11 26.48
C PHE A 56 -4.70 -9.44 26.84
N SER A 57 -3.71 -9.43 27.74
CA SER A 57 -3.04 -10.65 28.22
C SER A 57 -3.81 -11.40 29.33
N LEU A 58 -4.80 -10.76 29.96
CA LEU A 58 -5.55 -11.35 31.07
C LEU A 58 -6.55 -12.38 30.54
N LYS A 59 -6.72 -13.48 31.28
CA LYS A 59 -7.68 -14.58 30.95
C LYS A 59 -9.17 -14.18 31.02
N SER A 60 -9.49 -12.92 31.29
CA SER A 60 -10.88 -12.46 31.43
C SER A 60 -11.32 -11.72 30.17
N ASP A 61 -12.21 -12.35 29.40
CA ASP A 61 -12.76 -11.79 28.16
C ASP A 61 -13.45 -10.44 28.37
N VAL A 62 -14.05 -10.22 29.53
CA VAL A 62 -14.76 -8.97 29.86
C VAL A 62 -13.77 -7.81 29.97
N THR A 63 -12.60 -8.02 30.57
CA THR A 63 -11.56 -6.97 30.69
C THR A 63 -10.99 -6.60 29.32
N ALA A 64 -10.72 -7.60 28.48
CA ALA A 64 -10.28 -7.39 27.11
C ALA A 64 -11.35 -6.64 26.28
N LEU A 65 -12.63 -7.00 26.43
CA LEU A 65 -13.74 -6.34 25.75
C LEU A 65 -13.87 -4.86 26.12
N PHE A 66 -13.72 -4.50 27.40
CA PHE A 66 -13.72 -3.09 27.82
C PHE A 66 -12.50 -2.33 27.28
N ALA A 67 -11.31 -2.94 27.29
CA ALA A 67 -10.12 -2.33 26.70
C ALA A 67 -10.27 -2.10 25.19
N THR A 68 -10.84 -3.07 24.47
CA THR A 68 -11.18 -2.96 23.04
C THR A 68 -12.15 -1.81 22.80
N LYS A 69 -13.23 -1.70 23.59
CA LYS A 69 -14.21 -0.59 23.48
C LYS A 69 -13.57 0.78 23.70
N ILE A 70 -12.72 0.91 24.72
CA ILE A 70 -11.97 2.14 25.01
C ILE A 70 -11.09 2.54 23.83
N LEU A 71 -10.37 1.59 23.24
CA LEU A 71 -9.50 1.86 22.09
C LEU A 71 -10.28 2.22 20.82
N VAL A 72 -11.41 1.55 20.55
CA VAL A 72 -12.30 1.89 19.43
C VAL A 72 -12.78 3.33 19.56
N ALA A 73 -13.31 3.71 20.73
CA ALA A 73 -13.77 5.08 20.97
C ALA A 73 -12.64 6.12 20.84
N ALA A 74 -11.45 5.80 21.35
CA ALA A 74 -10.28 6.68 21.23
C ALA A 74 -9.82 6.87 19.78
N LEU A 75 -9.79 5.81 18.96
CA LEU A 75 -9.42 5.87 17.55
C LEU A 75 -10.44 6.64 16.70
N GLU A 76 -11.73 6.48 16.96
CA GLU A 76 -12.79 7.25 16.27
C GLU A 76 -12.72 8.73 16.62
N LYS A 77 -12.42 9.04 17.89
CA LYS A 77 -12.21 10.41 18.35
C LYS A 77 -10.94 11.02 17.76
N LEU A 78 -9.87 10.24 17.61
CA LEU A 78 -8.66 10.63 16.89
C LEU A 78 -8.96 10.92 15.42
N ALA A 79 -9.70 10.04 14.73
CA ALA A 79 -10.08 10.25 13.33
C ALA A 79 -10.89 11.54 13.15
N THR A 80 -11.81 11.81 14.09
CA THR A 80 -12.58 13.07 14.12
C THR A 80 -11.67 14.27 14.34
N ALA A 81 -10.72 14.19 15.27
CA ALA A 81 -9.73 15.23 15.50
C ALA A 81 -8.88 15.50 14.25
N LEU A 82 -8.35 14.46 13.59
CA LEU A 82 -7.55 14.60 12.37
C LEU A 82 -8.37 15.22 11.23
N LYS A 83 -9.64 14.84 11.06
CA LYS A 83 -10.54 15.45 10.09
C LYS A 83 -10.78 16.95 10.35
N MET A 84 -10.90 17.35 11.62
CA MET A 84 -11.01 18.77 12.00
C MET A 84 -9.73 19.57 11.72
N HIS A 85 -8.55 18.97 11.86
CA HIS A 85 -7.29 19.61 11.44
C HIS A 85 -7.18 19.77 9.91
N GLY A 86 -7.80 18.87 9.13
CA GLY A 86 -7.81 18.93 7.66
C GLY A 86 -8.87 19.86 7.05
N SER A 87 -9.92 20.19 7.80
CA SER A 87 -11.05 21.00 7.31
C SER A 87 -10.79 22.52 7.31
N THR A 88 -9.59 22.95 7.72
CA THR A 88 -9.20 24.36 7.83
C THR A 88 -8.88 24.97 6.45
N GLN A 89 -9.92 25.26 5.66
CA GLN A 89 -9.77 26.00 4.41
C GLN A 89 -9.45 27.48 4.71
N GLY A 90 -8.16 27.85 4.71
CA GLY A 90 -7.73 29.25 4.60
C GLY A 90 -6.71 29.77 5.62
N CYS A 91 -6.46 29.09 6.75
CA CYS A 91 -5.49 29.53 7.76
C CYS A 91 -4.31 28.57 7.86
N GLU A 92 -3.08 29.10 7.95
CA GLU A 92 -1.76 28.43 8.12
C GLU A 92 -1.76 26.88 8.13
N THR A 93 -2.16 26.28 7.02
CA THR A 93 -2.42 24.84 6.89
C THR A 93 -1.19 23.98 7.25
N ALA A 94 0.01 24.53 7.07
CA ALA A 94 1.26 23.93 7.50
C ALA A 94 1.33 23.68 9.02
N LYS A 95 0.94 24.65 9.86
CA LYS A 95 0.98 24.48 11.33
C LYS A 95 -0.05 23.48 11.83
N TRP A 96 -1.23 23.46 11.22
CA TRP A 96 -2.30 22.51 11.54
C TRP A 96 -1.96 21.08 11.10
N SER A 97 -1.38 20.90 9.91
CA SER A 97 -0.90 19.59 9.44
C SER A 97 0.28 19.05 10.26
N GLU A 98 1.20 19.92 10.70
CA GLU A 98 2.27 19.57 11.62
C GLU A 98 1.73 19.11 12.98
N ALA A 99 0.76 19.84 13.54
CA ALA A 99 0.11 19.48 14.80
C ALA A 99 -0.66 18.15 14.69
N ALA A 100 -1.33 17.89 13.56
CA ALA A 100 -2.00 16.63 13.30
C ALA A 100 -1.02 15.45 13.25
N ARG A 101 0.13 15.61 12.59
CA ARG A 101 1.17 14.58 12.54
C ARG A 101 1.77 14.30 13.91
N ARG A 102 2.08 15.34 14.68
CA ARG A 102 2.56 15.19 16.07
C ARG A 102 1.52 14.50 16.94
N LEU A 103 0.24 14.77 16.75
CA LEU A 103 -0.83 14.10 17.47
C LEU A 103 -0.87 12.60 17.16
N GLU A 104 -0.75 12.24 15.87
CA GLU A 104 -0.66 10.84 15.43
C GLU A 104 0.56 10.14 16.04
N ASP A 105 1.75 10.75 15.97
CA ASP A 105 3.01 10.17 16.48
C ASP A 105 2.95 9.93 18.00
N VAL A 106 2.45 10.90 18.78
CA VAL A 106 2.35 10.77 20.24
C VAL A 106 1.21 9.82 20.64
N PHE A 107 0.12 9.76 19.87
CA PHE A 107 -0.94 8.76 20.09
C PHE A 107 -0.42 7.34 19.87
N CYS A 108 0.36 7.10 18.82
CA CYS A 108 0.96 5.79 18.52
C CYS A 108 1.86 5.28 19.67
N GLN A 109 2.49 6.18 20.43
CA GLN A 109 3.30 5.82 21.60
C GLN A 109 2.47 5.41 22.82
N ARG A 110 1.18 5.76 22.89
CA ARG A 110 0.30 5.44 24.04
C ARG A 110 -0.58 4.20 23.83
N VAL A 111 -0.71 3.71 22.60
CA VAL A 111 -1.55 2.56 22.26
C VAL A 111 -0.75 1.27 22.07
N PRO A 112 -1.35 0.08 22.28
CA PRO A 112 -0.71 -1.21 22.03
C PRO A 112 -0.25 -1.39 20.58
N GLU A 113 0.77 -2.23 20.39
CA GLU A 113 1.19 -2.60 19.04
C GLU A 113 0.19 -3.56 18.40
N MET A 114 0.19 -3.62 17.06
CA MET A 114 -0.70 -4.51 16.31
C MET A 114 -0.59 -5.98 16.74
N LYS A 115 0.62 -6.44 17.10
CA LYS A 115 0.88 -7.83 17.55
C LYS A 115 0.05 -8.21 18.77
N ASP A 116 -0.16 -7.28 19.71
CA ASP A 116 -0.88 -7.53 20.95
C ASP A 116 -2.39 -7.68 20.69
N ILE A 117 -2.91 -6.88 19.76
CA ILE A 117 -4.33 -6.90 19.36
C ILE A 117 -4.63 -8.16 18.56
N VAL A 118 -3.73 -8.55 17.66
CA VAL A 118 -3.83 -9.80 16.89
C VAL A 118 -3.79 -11.02 17.81
N GLN A 119 -2.89 -11.03 18.80
CA GLN A 119 -2.82 -12.10 19.79
C GLN A 119 -4.12 -12.18 20.61
N CYS A 120 -4.68 -11.03 21.00
CA CYS A 120 -5.99 -10.97 21.64
C CYS A 120 -7.07 -11.58 20.75
N TYR A 121 -7.15 -11.17 19.49
CA TYR A 121 -8.14 -11.68 18.53
C TYR A 121 -8.07 -13.21 18.37
N ARG A 122 -6.85 -13.77 18.23
CA ARG A 122 -6.63 -15.23 18.13
C ARG A 122 -7.00 -15.99 19.40
N GLY A 123 -6.90 -15.35 20.56
CA GLY A 123 -7.21 -15.95 21.86
C GLY A 123 -8.71 -16.00 22.21
N ILE A 124 -9.58 -15.30 21.46
CA ILE A 124 -11.01 -15.21 21.78
C ILE A 124 -11.74 -16.49 21.32
N PRO A 125 -12.50 -17.17 22.20
CA PRO A 125 -13.29 -18.34 21.82
C PRO A 125 -14.39 -18.00 20.81
N ALA A 126 -14.77 -18.95 19.96
CA ALA A 126 -15.78 -18.76 18.92
C ALA A 126 -17.18 -18.39 19.46
N GLU A 127 -17.47 -18.74 20.72
CA GLU A 127 -18.72 -18.43 21.42
C GLU A 127 -18.90 -16.91 21.66
N ASN A 128 -17.80 -16.14 21.74
CA ASN A 128 -17.83 -14.71 22.01
C ASN A 128 -17.83 -13.87 20.71
N SER A 129 -18.82 -14.10 19.83
CA SER A 129 -18.98 -13.43 18.53
C SER A 129 -18.97 -11.89 18.63
N MET A 130 -19.59 -11.34 19.68
CA MET A 130 -19.59 -9.89 19.96
C MET A 130 -18.19 -9.33 20.21
N HIS A 131 -17.34 -10.05 20.96
CA HIS A 131 -15.99 -9.60 21.24
C HIS A 131 -15.12 -9.69 19.99
N LYS A 132 -15.23 -10.77 19.22
CA LYS A 132 -14.53 -10.92 17.93
C LYS A 132 -14.89 -9.82 16.94
N THR A 133 -16.18 -9.49 16.81
CA THR A 133 -16.65 -8.40 15.94
C THR A 133 -16.10 -7.03 16.37
N LEU A 134 -16.00 -6.78 17.68
CA LEU A 134 -15.41 -5.54 18.19
C LEU A 134 -13.91 -5.45 17.93
N VAL A 135 -13.17 -6.56 18.08
CA VAL A 135 -11.73 -6.59 17.83
C VAL A 135 -11.43 -6.54 16.34
N SER A 136 -12.23 -7.15 15.45
CA SER A 136 -12.07 -7.02 14.00
C SER A 136 -12.32 -5.58 13.53
N ARG A 137 -13.31 -4.89 14.12
CA ARG A 137 -13.48 -3.44 13.93
C ARG A 137 -12.29 -2.63 14.45
N LEU A 138 -11.74 -2.99 15.61
CA LEU A 138 -10.55 -2.35 16.16
C LEU A 138 -9.37 -2.47 15.18
N LEU A 139 -9.10 -3.69 14.69
CA LEU A 139 -8.07 -3.93 13.67
C LEU A 139 -8.30 -3.06 12.42
N LEU A 140 -9.55 -2.97 11.94
CA LEU A 140 -9.89 -2.12 10.79
C LEU A 140 -9.60 -0.63 11.06
N LEU A 141 -9.89 -0.14 12.26
CA LEU A 141 -9.59 1.25 12.64
C LEU A 141 -8.08 1.52 12.72
N TYR A 142 -7.26 0.53 13.11
CA TYR A 142 -5.81 0.67 13.02
C TYR A 142 -5.35 0.88 11.57
N TYR A 143 -5.87 0.10 10.62
CA TYR A 143 -5.54 0.26 9.20
C TYR A 143 -6.08 1.58 8.61
N ARG A 144 -7.25 2.06 9.04
CA ARG A 144 -7.87 3.30 8.51
C ARG A 144 -7.31 4.58 9.12
N VAL A 145 -7.03 4.59 10.42
CA VAL A 145 -6.67 5.82 11.17
C VAL A 145 -5.16 5.94 11.37
N ILE A 146 -4.45 4.82 11.55
CA ILE A 146 -3.00 4.77 11.80
C ILE A 146 -2.30 3.71 10.94
N PRO A 147 -2.38 3.81 9.59
CA PRO A 147 -1.90 2.78 8.66
C PRO A 147 -0.40 2.48 8.80
N ARG A 148 0.41 3.46 9.24
CA ARG A 148 1.87 3.31 9.41
C ARG A 148 2.23 2.18 10.37
N VAL A 149 1.55 2.13 11.52
CA VAL A 149 1.78 1.09 12.54
C VAL A 149 1.22 -0.26 12.08
N ALA A 150 0.07 -0.22 11.39
CA ALA A 150 -0.59 -1.43 10.91
C ALA A 150 0.22 -2.16 9.81
N LEU A 151 0.73 -1.41 8.82
CA LEU A 151 1.50 -1.96 7.70
C LEU A 151 2.90 -2.44 8.10
N ALA A 152 3.52 -1.82 9.11
CA ALA A 152 4.82 -2.25 9.63
C ALA A 152 4.78 -3.67 10.26
N ALA A 153 3.61 -4.10 10.74
CA ALA A 153 3.46 -5.36 11.46
C ALA A 153 3.33 -6.61 10.55
N ASN A 154 3.21 -6.46 9.22
CA ASN A 154 3.07 -7.57 8.24
C ASN A 154 2.09 -8.67 8.69
N PHE A 155 0.89 -8.27 9.10
CA PHE A 155 -0.10 -9.19 9.65
C PHE A 155 -0.77 -10.06 8.56
N ASP A 156 -0.67 -11.39 8.73
CA ASP A 156 -1.36 -12.36 7.89
C ASP A 156 -2.82 -12.58 8.36
N VAL A 157 -3.76 -12.09 7.55
CA VAL A 157 -5.21 -12.15 7.77
C VAL A 157 -5.79 -13.50 7.32
N SER A 158 -5.07 -14.25 6.47
CA SER A 158 -5.53 -15.48 5.81
C SER A 158 -6.17 -16.51 6.76
N PRO A 159 -5.53 -16.93 7.88
CA PRO A 159 -6.09 -17.97 8.74
C PRO A 159 -7.38 -17.55 9.44
N LEU A 160 -7.54 -16.24 9.70
CA LEU A 160 -8.72 -15.69 10.36
C LEU A 160 -9.90 -15.59 9.41
N LEU A 161 -9.62 -15.14 8.18
CA LEU A 161 -10.61 -15.08 7.12
C LEU A 161 -11.14 -16.48 6.79
N SER A 162 -10.26 -17.47 6.67
CA SER A 162 -10.66 -18.87 6.46
C SER A 162 -11.55 -19.41 7.59
N ALA A 163 -11.22 -19.10 8.85
CA ALA A 163 -12.03 -19.53 9.99
C ALA A 163 -13.44 -18.92 10.00
N VAL A 164 -13.58 -17.63 9.70
CA VAL A 164 -14.90 -16.96 9.62
C VAL A 164 -15.72 -17.51 8.44
N LEU A 165 -15.08 -17.73 7.29
CA LEU A 165 -15.75 -18.30 6.11
C LEU A 165 -16.23 -19.73 6.34
N GLN A 166 -15.41 -20.57 7.00
CA GLN A 166 -15.81 -21.93 7.37
C GLN A 166 -16.99 -21.92 8.36
N GLY A 167 -16.97 -21.03 9.36
CA GLY A 167 -18.08 -20.87 10.30
C GLY A 167 -19.39 -20.40 9.63
N LEU A 168 -19.31 -19.53 8.62
CA LEU A 168 -20.49 -19.09 7.85
C LEU A 168 -21.07 -20.20 6.96
N ARG A 169 -20.24 -21.15 6.49
CA ARG A 169 -20.69 -22.29 5.66
C ARG A 169 -21.36 -23.40 6.47
N GLN A 170 -20.94 -23.62 7.71
CA GLN A 170 -21.44 -24.72 8.55
C GLN A 170 -22.88 -24.51 9.07
N GLY A 171 -23.54 -23.39 8.73
CA GLY A 171 -25.01 -23.28 8.73
C GLY A 171 -25.73 -23.27 10.09
N GLU A 172 -25.09 -23.63 11.21
CA GLU A 172 -25.73 -23.76 12.52
C GLU A 172 -25.53 -22.54 13.42
N SER A 173 -25.84 -21.33 12.94
CA SER A 173 -25.71 -20.12 13.76
C SER A 173 -27.02 -19.33 13.82
N GLU A 174 -27.45 -18.99 15.04
CA GLU A 174 -28.50 -18.02 15.34
C GLU A 174 -28.41 -16.80 14.39
N PRO A 175 -29.54 -16.27 13.87
CA PRO A 175 -29.53 -15.20 12.87
C PRO A 175 -28.77 -13.94 13.33
N GLY A 176 -28.69 -13.70 14.65
CA GLY A 176 -27.87 -12.63 15.22
C GLY A 176 -26.36 -12.87 15.13
N VAL A 177 -25.90 -14.11 15.34
CA VAL A 177 -24.49 -14.50 15.23
C VAL A 177 -24.04 -14.43 13.77
N ARG A 178 -24.88 -14.87 12.83
CA ARG A 178 -24.59 -14.77 11.39
C ARG A 178 -24.36 -13.32 10.93
N LYS A 179 -25.17 -12.36 11.41
CA LYS A 179 -24.98 -10.93 11.11
C LYS A 179 -23.66 -10.38 11.68
N LEU A 180 -23.29 -10.77 12.90
CA LEU A 180 -22.01 -10.38 13.51
C LEU A 180 -20.82 -10.94 12.73
N SER A 181 -20.89 -12.21 12.33
CA SER A 181 -19.86 -12.84 11.49
C SER A 181 -19.73 -12.19 10.11
N LEU A 182 -20.82 -11.64 9.54
CA LEU A 182 -20.76 -10.87 8.29
C LEU A 182 -20.06 -9.51 8.48
N ILE A 183 -20.32 -8.81 9.58
CA ILE A 183 -19.63 -7.54 9.91
C ILE A 183 -18.14 -7.79 10.18
N GLU A 184 -17.84 -8.89 10.86
CA GLU A 184 -16.47 -9.36 11.06
C GLU A 184 -15.79 -9.67 9.72
N LEU A 185 -16.48 -10.36 8.81
CA LEU A 185 -15.99 -10.68 7.47
C LEU A 185 -15.68 -9.42 6.65
N GLU A 186 -16.60 -8.45 6.62
CA GLU A 186 -16.41 -7.18 5.91
C GLU A 186 -15.17 -6.43 6.43
N SER A 187 -15.00 -6.42 7.75
CA SER A 187 -13.84 -5.80 8.40
C SER A 187 -12.54 -6.51 8.00
N LEU A 188 -12.51 -7.85 8.02
CA LEU A 188 -11.34 -8.64 7.65
C LEU A 188 -10.99 -8.54 6.16
N VAL A 189 -11.99 -8.55 5.26
CA VAL A 189 -11.76 -8.40 3.82
C VAL A 189 -11.21 -7.02 3.50
N THR A 190 -11.74 -5.98 4.14
CA THR A 190 -11.20 -4.63 4.00
C THR A 190 -9.75 -4.56 4.50
N ILE A 191 -9.41 -5.21 5.62
CA ILE A 191 -8.02 -5.27 6.10
C ILE A 191 -7.13 -6.04 5.11
N ALA A 192 -7.64 -7.14 4.57
CA ALA A 192 -6.92 -8.01 3.65
C ALA A 192 -6.58 -7.31 2.32
N SER A 193 -7.39 -6.33 1.86
CA SER A 193 -7.05 -5.52 0.68
C SER A 193 -5.92 -4.53 0.94
N TYR A 194 -5.68 -4.13 2.20
CA TYR A 194 -4.55 -3.28 2.57
C TYR A 194 -3.29 -4.08 2.97
N SER A 195 -3.41 -5.37 3.32
CA SER A 195 -2.28 -6.17 3.83
C SER A 195 -1.46 -6.80 2.70
N PRO A 196 -0.15 -6.50 2.59
CA PRO A 196 0.72 -7.09 1.58
C PRO A 196 1.03 -8.58 1.82
N GLY A 197 0.72 -9.11 3.02
CA GLY A 197 0.98 -10.50 3.40
C GLY A 197 -0.16 -11.48 3.09
N MET A 198 -1.27 -11.00 2.52
CA MET A 198 -2.48 -11.78 2.32
C MET A 198 -2.34 -12.82 1.19
N ARG A 199 -2.80 -14.06 1.45
CA ARG A 199 -2.80 -15.15 0.46
C ARG A 199 -4.20 -15.41 -0.09
N TRP A 200 -4.72 -14.50 -0.90
CA TRP A 200 -6.07 -14.58 -1.47
C TRP A 200 -6.37 -15.87 -2.24
N PHE A 201 -5.38 -16.36 -3.00
CA PHE A 201 -5.54 -17.44 -3.97
C PHE A 201 -4.94 -18.78 -3.52
N SER A 202 -4.38 -18.86 -2.31
CA SER A 202 -3.83 -20.09 -1.76
C SER A 202 -4.91 -20.88 -1.01
N ARG A 203 -4.87 -22.21 -1.15
CA ARG A 203 -5.69 -23.10 -0.32
C ARG A 203 -5.09 -23.20 1.09
N PRO A 204 -5.90 -23.05 2.15
CA PRO A 204 -5.40 -23.25 3.51
C PRO A 204 -4.97 -24.71 3.70
N GLU A 205 -3.83 -24.94 4.35
CA GLU A 205 -3.33 -26.28 4.67
C GLU A 205 -4.18 -26.87 5.82
N GLY A 206 -5.19 -27.67 5.47
CA GLY A 206 -6.04 -28.41 6.41
C GLY A 206 -6.08 -29.91 6.12
N PRO A 207 -6.55 -30.76 7.06
CA PRO A 207 -6.70 -32.19 6.82
C PRO A 207 -7.62 -32.44 5.62
N ARG A 208 -7.21 -33.39 4.77
CA ARG A 208 -7.66 -33.64 3.37
C ARG A 208 -9.14 -34.04 3.17
N HIS A 209 -10.04 -33.75 4.12
CA HIS A 209 -11.45 -34.17 4.07
C HIS A 209 -12.48 -33.04 4.16
N GLU A 210 -12.06 -31.78 4.23
CA GLU A 210 -12.97 -30.63 4.09
C GLU A 210 -12.54 -29.81 2.86
N SER A 211 -13.50 -29.47 1.99
CA SER A 211 -13.31 -28.76 0.72
C SER A 211 -12.57 -27.44 0.93
N SER A 212 -11.25 -27.50 0.85
CA SER A 212 -10.34 -26.40 1.16
C SER A 212 -10.25 -25.47 -0.05
N THR A 213 -11.28 -24.66 -0.25
CA THR A 213 -11.30 -23.61 -1.28
C THR A 213 -10.42 -22.43 -0.86
N SER A 214 -9.80 -21.75 -1.82
CA SER A 214 -9.12 -20.47 -1.53
C SER A 214 -10.07 -19.42 -0.95
N ALA A 215 -9.51 -18.44 -0.22
CA ALA A 215 -10.29 -17.34 0.35
C ALA A 215 -11.05 -16.55 -0.73
N PHE A 216 -10.45 -16.37 -1.90
CA PHE A 216 -11.07 -15.69 -3.04
C PHE A 216 -12.31 -16.44 -3.53
N VAL A 217 -12.20 -17.74 -3.80
CA VAL A 217 -13.35 -18.55 -4.26
C VAL A 217 -14.41 -18.71 -3.17
N ALA A 218 -13.99 -18.75 -1.91
CA ALA A 218 -14.92 -18.80 -0.79
C ALA A 218 -15.80 -17.54 -0.67
N LEU A 219 -15.24 -16.37 -0.97
CA LEU A 219 -16.01 -15.13 -1.07
C LEU A 219 -16.90 -15.10 -2.31
N LEU A 220 -16.45 -15.62 -3.45
CA LEU A 220 -17.31 -15.77 -4.63
C LEU A 220 -18.53 -16.64 -4.35
N GLN A 221 -18.34 -17.76 -3.65
CA GLN A 221 -19.44 -18.64 -3.23
C GLN A 221 -20.44 -17.90 -2.35
N LEU A 222 -19.96 -17.09 -1.39
CA LEU A 222 -20.83 -16.29 -0.53
C LEU A 222 -21.62 -15.24 -1.32
N LEU A 223 -20.98 -14.57 -2.28
CA LEU A 223 -21.61 -13.57 -3.16
C LEU A 223 -22.66 -14.20 -4.10
N CYS A 224 -22.48 -15.46 -4.49
CA CYS A 224 -23.41 -16.16 -5.37
C CYS A 224 -24.55 -16.88 -4.61
N GLY A 225 -24.36 -17.19 -3.32
CA GLY A 225 -25.32 -17.94 -2.50
C GLY A 225 -26.17 -17.11 -1.53
N GLY A 226 -26.08 -15.78 -1.56
CA GLY A 226 -26.79 -14.91 -0.63
C GLY A 226 -28.26 -14.65 -0.98
N ASP A 227 -29.15 -14.76 0.01
CA ASP A 227 -30.48 -14.14 -0.03
C ASP A 227 -30.31 -12.62 -0.16
N GLY A 228 -31.04 -11.98 -1.08
CA GLY A 228 -30.86 -10.59 -1.56
C GLY A 228 -30.97 -9.44 -0.55
N ASP A 229 -30.88 -9.69 0.76
CA ASP A 229 -31.12 -8.73 1.85
C ASP A 229 -29.84 -8.20 2.54
N THR A 230 -28.63 -8.49 2.02
CA THR A 230 -27.38 -8.00 2.64
C THR A 230 -26.50 -7.18 1.67
N PRO A 231 -26.02 -5.98 2.09
CA PRO A 231 -25.27 -5.08 1.21
C PRO A 231 -23.82 -5.55 1.04
N PHE A 232 -23.60 -6.55 0.19
CA PHE A 232 -22.25 -7.00 -0.20
C PHE A 232 -21.52 -6.04 -1.17
N GLY A 233 -21.98 -4.79 -1.31
CA GLY A 233 -21.41 -3.81 -2.24
C GLY A 233 -19.90 -3.61 -2.03
N HIS A 234 -19.49 -3.31 -0.79
CA HIS A 234 -18.08 -3.14 -0.44
C HIS A 234 -17.26 -4.42 -0.60
N LEU A 235 -17.85 -5.59 -0.29
CA LEU A 235 -17.17 -6.88 -0.46
C LEU A 235 -16.88 -7.16 -1.94
N ARG A 236 -17.85 -6.87 -2.82
CA ARG A 236 -17.70 -7.02 -4.26
C ARG A 236 -16.65 -6.07 -4.84
N GLU A 237 -16.62 -4.82 -4.36
CA GLU A 237 -15.61 -3.83 -4.77
C GLU A 237 -14.20 -4.25 -4.35
N ALA A 238 -14.02 -4.67 -3.09
CA ALA A 238 -12.74 -5.16 -2.58
C ALA A 238 -12.27 -6.42 -3.33
N LEU A 239 -13.19 -7.35 -3.65
CA LEU A 239 -12.85 -8.55 -4.40
C LEU A 239 -12.51 -8.23 -5.87
N ALA A 240 -13.18 -7.24 -6.47
CA ALA A 240 -12.88 -6.77 -7.81
C ALA A 240 -11.49 -6.11 -7.89
N SER A 241 -11.13 -5.27 -6.89
CA SER A 241 -9.79 -4.68 -6.86
C SER A 241 -8.70 -5.74 -6.75
N VAL A 242 -8.89 -6.75 -5.88
CA VAL A 242 -7.96 -7.87 -5.73
C VAL A 242 -7.84 -8.70 -7.03
N ALA A 243 -8.96 -8.91 -7.74
CA ALA A 243 -8.95 -9.65 -9.00
C ALA A 243 -8.21 -8.90 -10.13
N VAL A 244 -8.34 -7.57 -10.18
CA VAL A 244 -7.63 -6.70 -11.12
C VAL A 244 -6.14 -6.64 -10.78
N GLU A 245 -5.77 -6.42 -9.50
CA GLU A 245 -4.39 -6.44 -9.04
C GLU A 245 -3.69 -7.78 -9.31
N GLY A 246 -4.42 -8.89 -9.19
CA GLY A 246 -3.96 -10.23 -9.53
C GLY A 246 -3.91 -10.53 -11.04
N GLN A 247 -4.22 -9.55 -11.91
CA GLN A 247 -4.29 -9.68 -13.37
C GLN A 247 -5.25 -10.79 -13.85
N LEU A 248 -6.23 -11.16 -13.01
CA LEU A 248 -7.15 -12.25 -13.32
C LEU A 248 -8.21 -11.84 -14.35
N VAL A 249 -8.69 -10.61 -14.22
CA VAL A 249 -9.79 -10.02 -15.00
C VAL A 249 -9.37 -8.68 -15.61
N SER A 250 -10.06 -8.24 -16.67
CA SER A 250 -9.81 -6.94 -17.29
C SER A 250 -10.15 -5.79 -16.34
N GLU A 251 -9.39 -4.70 -16.42
CA GLU A 251 -9.66 -3.46 -15.67
C GLU A 251 -10.99 -2.81 -16.07
N THR A 252 -11.41 -2.99 -17.33
CA THR A 252 -12.64 -2.36 -17.87
C THR A 252 -13.91 -3.03 -17.38
N THR A 253 -13.89 -4.35 -17.21
CA THR A 253 -15.07 -5.15 -16.85
C THR A 253 -15.04 -5.68 -15.41
N GLY A 254 -13.84 -5.76 -14.82
CA GLY A 254 -13.62 -6.28 -13.48
C GLY A 254 -14.23 -7.67 -13.29
N LEU A 255 -14.89 -7.87 -12.14
CA LEU A 255 -15.46 -9.15 -11.75
C LEU A 255 -16.86 -9.42 -12.33
N ILE A 256 -17.45 -8.47 -13.08
CA ILE A 256 -18.84 -8.53 -13.56
C ILE A 256 -19.08 -9.79 -14.42
N PRO A 257 -18.24 -10.12 -15.43
CA PRO A 257 -18.49 -11.29 -16.26
C PRO A 257 -18.47 -12.61 -15.49
N LEU A 258 -17.55 -12.72 -14.52
CA LEU A 258 -17.39 -13.92 -13.70
C LEU A 258 -18.56 -14.10 -12.73
N LEU A 259 -18.98 -13.04 -12.02
CA LEU A 259 -20.09 -13.11 -11.06
C LEU A 259 -21.42 -13.42 -11.75
N ALA A 260 -21.72 -12.77 -12.87
CA ALA A 260 -22.98 -12.99 -13.59
C ALA A 260 -23.07 -14.44 -14.10
N ALA A 261 -21.97 -14.99 -14.63
CA ALA A 261 -21.93 -16.38 -15.07
C ALA A 261 -22.10 -17.37 -13.89
N LEU A 262 -21.44 -17.11 -12.75
CA LEU A 262 -21.55 -17.97 -11.57
C LEU A 262 -22.95 -17.93 -10.96
N GLN A 263 -23.58 -16.77 -10.85
CA GLN A 263 -24.94 -16.62 -10.31
C GLN A 263 -25.97 -17.39 -11.16
N LEU A 264 -25.87 -17.33 -12.50
CA LEU A 264 -26.73 -18.13 -13.38
C LEU A 264 -26.44 -19.63 -13.25
N THR A 265 -25.17 -20.01 -13.11
CA THR A 265 -24.78 -21.42 -12.97
C THR A 265 -25.33 -22.02 -11.67
N VAL A 266 -25.24 -21.29 -10.56
CA VAL A 266 -25.81 -21.68 -9.26
C VAL A 266 -27.32 -21.90 -9.34
N GLY A 267 -28.03 -21.08 -10.14
CA GLY A 267 -29.47 -21.23 -10.34
C GLY A 267 -29.88 -22.41 -11.24
N GLN A 268 -28.94 -23.04 -11.96
CA GLN A 268 -29.23 -24.04 -13.00
C GLN A 268 -28.69 -25.46 -12.69
N ILE A 269 -27.84 -25.62 -11.67
CA ILE A 269 -27.14 -26.87 -11.35
C ILE A 269 -27.35 -27.25 -9.88
N ASP A 270 -27.39 -28.56 -9.58
CA ASP A 270 -27.41 -29.09 -8.22
C ASP A 270 -26.14 -28.75 -7.42
N THR A 271 -26.24 -28.67 -6.09
CA THR A 271 -25.12 -28.25 -5.22
C THR A 271 -23.85 -29.09 -5.38
N GLY A 272 -23.98 -30.42 -5.52
CA GLY A 272 -22.85 -31.33 -5.70
C GLY A 272 -22.14 -31.18 -7.05
N ASP A 273 -22.88 -30.84 -8.11
CA ASP A 273 -22.30 -30.59 -9.43
C ASP A 273 -21.64 -29.19 -9.50
N MET A 274 -22.12 -28.24 -8.68
CA MET A 274 -21.51 -26.92 -8.54
C MET A 274 -20.18 -26.96 -7.75
N GLU A 275 -20.04 -27.86 -6.77
CA GLU A 275 -18.75 -28.08 -6.08
C GLU A 275 -17.63 -28.45 -7.06
N VAL A 276 -17.94 -29.26 -8.07
CA VAL A 276 -17.00 -29.61 -9.14
C VAL A 276 -16.57 -28.37 -9.93
N VAL A 277 -17.50 -27.46 -10.23
CA VAL A 277 -17.20 -26.19 -10.92
C VAL A 277 -16.34 -25.26 -10.05
N TRP A 278 -16.61 -25.19 -8.75
CA TRP A 278 -15.83 -24.39 -7.81
C TRP A 278 -14.40 -24.89 -7.67
N ASP A 279 -14.19 -26.20 -7.56
CA ASP A 279 -12.85 -26.79 -7.45
C ASP A 279 -12.04 -26.57 -8.72
N PHE A 280 -12.66 -26.70 -9.89
CA PHE A 280 -12.05 -26.38 -11.17
C PHE A 280 -11.67 -24.90 -11.26
N LEU A 281 -12.58 -24.00 -10.91
CA LEU A 281 -12.33 -22.56 -10.94
C LEU A 281 -11.19 -22.17 -10.00
N ASP A 282 -11.16 -22.71 -8.79
CA ASP A 282 -10.12 -22.44 -7.80
C ASP A 282 -8.73 -22.88 -8.28
N ASN A 283 -8.64 -24.05 -8.94
CA ASN A 283 -7.40 -24.51 -9.56
C ASN A 283 -6.96 -23.59 -10.72
N CYS A 284 -7.90 -23.10 -11.54
CA CYS A 284 -7.60 -22.21 -12.66
C CYS A 284 -7.10 -20.84 -12.16
N ILE A 285 -7.78 -20.26 -11.17
CA ILE A 285 -7.40 -18.98 -10.57
C ILE A 285 -6.01 -19.08 -9.93
N GLY A 286 -5.76 -20.14 -9.13
CA GLY A 286 -4.46 -20.35 -8.50
C GLY A 286 -3.30 -20.46 -9.49
N ARG A 287 -3.50 -21.15 -10.63
CA ARG A 287 -2.48 -21.26 -11.70
C ARG A 287 -2.28 -19.95 -12.46
N CYS A 288 -3.36 -19.23 -12.74
CA CYS A 288 -3.32 -17.94 -13.41
C CYS A 288 -2.45 -16.94 -12.62
N VAL A 289 -2.74 -16.79 -11.32
CA VAL A 289 -2.01 -15.86 -10.45
C VAL A 289 -0.57 -16.31 -10.17
N ALA A 290 -0.31 -17.62 -10.10
CA ALA A 290 1.06 -18.13 -9.90
C ALA A 290 1.96 -17.96 -11.13
N SER A 291 1.39 -17.88 -12.34
CA SER A 291 2.14 -17.82 -13.59
C SER A 291 1.54 -16.85 -14.63
N PRO A 292 1.33 -15.56 -14.29
CA PRO A 292 0.63 -14.61 -15.16
C PRO A 292 1.38 -14.38 -16.48
N ILE A 293 2.72 -14.34 -16.43
CA ILE A 293 3.59 -14.12 -17.61
C ILE A 293 3.31 -15.16 -18.70
N LYS A 294 3.13 -16.43 -18.33
CA LYS A 294 2.81 -17.51 -19.28
C LYS A 294 1.52 -17.23 -20.05
N TYR A 295 0.49 -16.74 -19.36
CA TYR A 295 -0.80 -16.45 -19.96
C TYR A 295 -0.75 -15.18 -20.82
N ILE A 296 0.05 -14.18 -20.42
CA ILE A 296 0.32 -12.99 -21.22
C ILE A 296 1.03 -13.37 -22.53
N GLU A 297 2.08 -14.19 -22.48
CA GLU A 297 2.77 -14.67 -23.69
C GLU A 297 1.83 -15.49 -24.61
N MET A 298 0.99 -16.34 -24.03
CA MET A 298 -0.01 -17.09 -24.80
C MET A 298 -1.06 -16.18 -25.44
N MET A 299 -1.42 -15.09 -24.77
CA MET A 299 -2.32 -14.08 -25.31
C MET A 299 -1.67 -13.33 -26.48
N GLU A 300 -0.44 -12.88 -26.31
CA GLU A 300 0.31 -12.14 -27.33
C GLU A 300 0.54 -12.99 -28.59
N THR A 301 0.82 -14.28 -28.45
CA THR A 301 0.96 -15.18 -29.60
C THR A 301 -0.35 -15.33 -30.37
N LEU A 302 -1.49 -15.50 -29.68
CA LEU A 302 -2.81 -15.60 -30.31
C LEU A 302 -3.27 -14.29 -30.97
N LEU A 303 -2.83 -13.14 -30.45
CA LEU A 303 -3.07 -11.82 -31.05
C LEU A 303 -2.17 -11.57 -32.25
N ALA A 304 -0.89 -11.98 -32.19
CA ALA A 304 0.08 -11.83 -33.27
C ALA A 304 -0.23 -12.71 -34.50
N GLU A 305 -0.84 -13.88 -34.29
CA GLU A 305 -1.32 -14.74 -35.39
C GLU A 305 -2.52 -14.15 -36.16
N GLN A 306 -3.11 -13.05 -35.68
CA GLN A 306 -4.31 -12.42 -36.24
C GLN A 306 -4.05 -10.97 -36.69
N THR A 307 -2.99 -10.75 -37.47
CA THR A 307 -2.75 -9.47 -38.16
C THR A 307 -3.72 -9.27 -39.32
N ASP A 308 -4.79 -8.50 -39.12
CA ASP A 308 -5.39 -7.65 -40.18
C ASP A 308 -6.37 -6.56 -39.69
N THR A 309 -6.44 -6.26 -38.39
CA THR A 309 -7.20 -5.10 -37.91
C THR A 309 -6.36 -4.23 -36.99
N SER A 310 -6.46 -2.92 -37.23
CA SER A 310 -5.88 -1.81 -36.47
C SER A 310 -5.89 -2.04 -34.95
N PRO A 311 -4.94 -1.46 -34.18
CA PRO A 311 -4.94 -1.53 -32.72
C PRO A 311 -6.14 -0.73 -32.22
N ALA A 312 -7.26 -1.42 -32.01
CA ALA A 312 -8.49 -0.83 -31.51
C ALA A 312 -8.66 -1.26 -30.06
N GLU A 313 -8.55 -0.24 -29.19
CA GLU A 313 -8.93 -0.14 -27.78
C GLU A 313 -7.93 -0.70 -26.75
N ASP A 314 -7.44 0.21 -25.91
CA ASP A 314 -6.39 0.13 -24.89
C ASP A 314 -6.70 -0.79 -23.70
N SER A 315 -7.49 -1.85 -23.87
CA SER A 315 -7.90 -2.74 -22.76
C SER A 315 -7.33 -4.14 -22.92
N SER A 316 -6.58 -4.63 -21.93
CA SER A 316 -6.12 -6.02 -21.89
C SER A 316 -7.28 -6.97 -21.54
N PRO A 317 -7.51 -8.06 -22.28
CA PRO A 317 -8.58 -9.01 -21.99
C PRO A 317 -8.29 -9.84 -20.72
N SER A 318 -9.30 -10.55 -20.21
CA SER A 318 -9.18 -11.36 -19.00
C SER A 318 -8.23 -12.57 -19.16
N LEU A 319 -7.16 -12.62 -18.36
CA LEU A 319 -6.22 -13.77 -18.38
C LEU A 319 -6.86 -15.06 -17.87
N LEU A 320 -7.89 -14.97 -17.02
CA LEU A 320 -8.67 -16.12 -16.56
C LEU A 320 -9.24 -16.95 -17.72
N SER A 321 -9.67 -16.31 -18.81
CA SER A 321 -10.19 -17.00 -20.00
C SER A 321 -9.18 -17.99 -20.59
N LEU A 322 -7.90 -17.63 -20.58
CA LEU A 322 -6.80 -18.46 -21.08
C LEU A 322 -6.48 -19.63 -20.14
N ALA A 323 -6.48 -19.38 -18.84
CA ALA A 323 -6.30 -20.42 -17.82
C ALA A 323 -7.43 -21.47 -17.87
N LEU A 324 -8.69 -21.04 -18.02
CA LEU A 324 -9.84 -21.94 -18.15
C LEU A 324 -9.71 -22.86 -19.37
N VAL A 325 -9.24 -22.34 -20.51
CA VAL A 325 -9.02 -23.13 -21.73
C VAL A 325 -7.90 -24.15 -21.55
N GLU A 326 -6.79 -23.76 -20.94
CA GLU A 326 -5.65 -24.65 -20.70
C GLU A 326 -5.99 -25.78 -19.72
N GLN A 327 -6.76 -25.49 -18.67
CA GLN A 327 -7.02 -26.43 -17.58
C GLN A 327 -8.16 -27.42 -17.86
N LEU A 328 -9.09 -27.09 -18.76
CA LEU A 328 -10.21 -27.96 -19.12
C LEU A 328 -9.82 -29.41 -19.52
N PRO A 329 -8.80 -29.67 -20.37
CA PRO A 329 -8.42 -31.05 -20.71
C PRO A 329 -7.90 -31.86 -19.51
N PHE A 330 -7.29 -31.21 -18.52
CA PHE A 330 -6.83 -31.89 -17.31
C PHE A 330 -8.00 -32.28 -16.40
N ALA A 331 -9.00 -31.41 -16.28
CA ALA A 331 -10.25 -31.72 -15.58
C ALA A 331 -11.07 -32.82 -16.29
N ALA A 332 -10.98 -32.90 -17.63
CA ALA A 332 -11.61 -33.98 -18.40
C ALA A 332 -10.96 -35.35 -18.17
N ASN A 333 -9.66 -35.38 -17.88
CA ASN A 333 -8.87 -36.60 -17.71
C ASN A 333 -8.79 -37.08 -16.24
N SER A 334 -9.13 -36.24 -15.27
CA SER A 334 -9.08 -36.57 -13.84
C SER A 334 -10.29 -37.40 -13.38
N GLY A 335 -10.47 -38.61 -13.93
CA GLY A 335 -11.22 -39.74 -13.33
C GLY A 335 -12.72 -39.62 -13.00
N GLU A 336 -13.28 -38.42 -12.82
CA GLU A 336 -14.66 -38.19 -12.39
C GLU A 336 -15.58 -38.01 -13.59
N LYS A 337 -16.10 -39.13 -14.09
CA LYS A 337 -17.05 -39.21 -15.21
C LYS A 337 -18.38 -38.45 -14.99
N ARG A 338 -18.54 -37.67 -13.90
CA ARG A 338 -19.70 -36.83 -13.59
C ARG A 338 -19.51 -35.33 -13.91
N GLY A 339 -18.30 -34.83 -14.14
CA GLY A 339 -18.05 -33.39 -14.07
C GLY A 339 -18.20 -32.55 -15.35
N LEU A 340 -18.16 -33.11 -16.57
CA LEU A 340 -17.95 -32.27 -17.78
C LEU A 340 -19.16 -31.41 -18.20
N GLN A 341 -20.37 -31.82 -17.86
CA GLN A 341 -21.59 -31.08 -18.21
C GLN A 341 -21.73 -29.78 -17.38
N PRO A 342 -21.52 -29.78 -16.05
CA PRO A 342 -21.44 -28.56 -15.25
C PRO A 342 -20.40 -27.56 -15.74
N HIS A 343 -19.19 -28.02 -16.10
CA HIS A 343 -18.14 -27.15 -16.66
C HIS A 343 -18.57 -26.53 -17.99
N ALA A 344 -19.19 -27.32 -18.89
CA ALA A 344 -19.63 -26.82 -20.18
C ALA A 344 -20.69 -25.72 -20.05
N LEU A 345 -21.62 -25.86 -19.10
CA LEU A 345 -22.63 -24.84 -18.80
C LEU A 345 -21.98 -23.55 -18.29
N PHE A 346 -21.17 -23.66 -17.23
CA PHE A 346 -20.45 -22.51 -16.66
C PHE A 346 -19.61 -21.78 -17.71
N LEU A 347 -18.81 -22.53 -18.49
CA LEU A 347 -17.96 -21.95 -19.53
C LEU A 347 -18.77 -21.30 -20.65
N SER A 348 -19.93 -21.84 -21.03
CA SER A 348 -20.79 -21.15 -22.00
C SER A 348 -21.30 -19.81 -21.50
N LEU A 349 -21.77 -19.76 -20.24
CA LEU A 349 -22.24 -18.53 -19.61
C LEU A 349 -21.12 -17.52 -19.42
N TYR A 350 -19.93 -17.97 -19.00
CA TYR A 350 -18.76 -17.11 -18.81
C TYR A 350 -18.23 -16.52 -20.13
N PHE A 351 -18.09 -17.31 -21.19
CA PHE A 351 -17.63 -16.77 -22.48
C PHE A 351 -18.69 -15.87 -23.14
N ASN A 352 -19.99 -16.13 -22.94
CA ASN A 352 -21.05 -15.21 -23.37
C ASN A 352 -21.04 -13.91 -22.56
N ALA A 353 -20.72 -13.97 -21.26
CA ALA A 353 -20.52 -12.80 -20.42
C ALA A 353 -19.30 -11.95 -20.87
N CYS A 354 -18.14 -12.58 -21.10
CA CYS A 354 -16.97 -11.87 -21.64
C CYS A 354 -17.26 -11.29 -23.04
N TYR A 355 -18.02 -12.00 -23.88
CA TYR A 355 -18.43 -11.49 -25.20
C TYR A 355 -19.33 -10.25 -25.11
N LEU A 356 -20.17 -10.17 -24.07
CA LEU A 356 -21.04 -9.02 -23.82
C LEU A 356 -20.28 -7.79 -23.33
N TRP A 357 -19.35 -7.97 -22.39
CA TRP A 357 -18.75 -6.85 -21.65
C TRP A 357 -17.28 -6.54 -22.02
N GLU A 358 -16.47 -7.51 -22.45
CA GLU A 358 -15.01 -7.32 -22.66
C GLU A 358 -14.62 -6.88 -24.08
N GLY A 359 -15.53 -6.91 -25.06
CA GLY A 359 -15.29 -6.38 -26.41
C GLY A 359 -14.34 -7.17 -27.33
N HIS A 360 -13.53 -8.10 -26.79
CA HIS A 360 -12.51 -8.85 -27.54
C HIS A 360 -13.06 -10.06 -28.33
N ARG A 361 -13.94 -9.79 -29.30
CA ARG A 361 -14.72 -10.83 -30.01
C ARG A 361 -13.86 -11.89 -30.73
N HIS A 362 -12.74 -11.49 -31.31
CA HIS A 362 -11.88 -12.37 -32.10
C HIS A 362 -11.07 -13.35 -31.23
N LEU A 363 -10.45 -12.84 -30.15
CA LEU A 363 -9.74 -13.66 -29.17
C LEU A 363 -10.71 -14.63 -28.48
N LEU A 364 -11.84 -14.13 -27.99
CA LEU A 364 -12.87 -14.96 -27.37
C LEU A 364 -13.41 -16.03 -28.33
N GLY A 365 -13.58 -15.70 -29.62
CA GLY A 365 -13.97 -16.66 -30.65
C GLY A 365 -12.91 -17.73 -30.93
N ALA A 366 -11.61 -17.41 -30.83
CA ALA A 366 -10.53 -18.40 -30.94
C ALA A 366 -10.52 -19.35 -29.73
N LEU A 367 -10.61 -18.80 -28.52
CA LEU A 367 -10.64 -19.56 -27.27
C LEU A 367 -11.88 -20.45 -27.16
N HIS A 368 -13.05 -19.94 -27.54
CA HIS A 368 -14.29 -20.72 -27.57
C HIS A 368 -14.20 -21.90 -28.55
N ARG A 369 -13.59 -21.72 -29.74
CA ARG A 369 -13.33 -22.84 -30.67
C ARG A 369 -12.40 -23.90 -30.06
N GLN A 370 -11.38 -23.48 -29.32
CA GLN A 370 -10.47 -24.40 -28.64
C GLN A 370 -11.20 -25.21 -27.54
N LEU A 371 -12.03 -24.55 -26.73
CA LEU A 371 -12.88 -25.22 -25.73
C LEU A 371 -13.83 -26.25 -26.35
N CYS A 372 -14.52 -25.86 -27.43
CA CYS A 372 -15.42 -26.76 -28.16
C CYS A 372 -14.69 -28.01 -28.70
N ARG A 373 -13.43 -27.89 -29.15
CA ARG A 373 -12.62 -29.04 -29.56
C ARG A 373 -12.30 -29.97 -28.39
N HIS A 374 -11.97 -29.42 -27.22
CA HIS A 374 -11.68 -30.22 -26.02
C HIS A 374 -12.92 -30.94 -25.48
N LEU A 375 -14.12 -30.38 -25.66
CA LEU A 375 -15.38 -30.98 -25.24
C LEU A 375 -16.02 -31.91 -26.28
N SER A 376 -15.63 -31.83 -27.56
CA SER A 376 -16.15 -32.67 -28.64
C SER A 376 -15.86 -34.18 -28.46
N SER A 377 -14.92 -34.53 -27.59
CA SER A 377 -14.65 -35.91 -27.18
C SER A 377 -15.64 -36.46 -26.13
N SER A 378 -16.52 -35.62 -25.59
CA SER A 378 -17.48 -35.91 -24.51
C SER A 378 -18.94 -35.68 -24.96
N LYS A 379 -19.91 -36.13 -24.15
CA LYS A 379 -21.37 -35.89 -24.37
C LYS A 379 -21.81 -34.45 -24.05
N ALA A 380 -20.96 -33.64 -23.43
CA ALA A 380 -21.25 -32.25 -23.06
C ALA A 380 -21.04 -31.30 -24.26
N LYS A 381 -22.02 -30.44 -24.55
CA LYS A 381 -21.94 -29.43 -25.62
C LYS A 381 -22.02 -28.03 -25.02
N MET A 382 -21.13 -27.14 -25.47
CA MET A 382 -21.25 -25.71 -25.17
C MET A 382 -22.24 -25.04 -26.12
N VAL A 383 -22.94 -24.04 -25.58
CA VAL A 383 -23.76 -23.11 -26.35
C VAL A 383 -22.86 -22.20 -27.19
N ALA A 384 -23.34 -21.80 -28.37
CA ALA A 384 -22.61 -20.91 -29.27
C ALA A 384 -22.40 -19.51 -28.66
N LEU A 385 -21.26 -18.91 -28.98
CA LEU A 385 -20.91 -17.54 -28.56
C LEU A 385 -21.95 -16.53 -29.09
N GLY A 386 -22.52 -15.72 -28.21
CA GLY A 386 -23.51 -14.68 -28.54
C GLY A 386 -24.97 -15.18 -28.62
N ASN A 387 -25.31 -16.31 -28.00
CA ASN A 387 -26.69 -16.81 -27.96
C ASN A 387 -27.66 -15.84 -27.26
N GLU A 388 -28.80 -15.55 -27.89
CA GLU A 388 -29.77 -14.55 -27.42
C GLU A 388 -30.37 -14.88 -26.03
N SER A 389 -30.58 -16.17 -25.71
CA SER A 389 -31.12 -16.57 -24.40
C SER A 389 -30.16 -16.27 -23.24
N ASP A 390 -28.88 -16.56 -23.41
CA ASP A 390 -27.89 -16.38 -22.36
C ASP A 390 -27.56 -14.90 -22.18
N MET A 391 -27.52 -14.16 -23.29
CA MET A 391 -27.26 -12.72 -23.31
C MET A 391 -28.39 -11.92 -22.66
N THR A 392 -29.65 -12.36 -22.81
CA THR A 392 -30.80 -11.74 -22.12
C THR A 392 -30.81 -12.05 -20.62
N ALA A 393 -30.47 -13.29 -20.23
CA ALA A 393 -30.35 -13.68 -18.82
C ALA A 393 -29.21 -12.93 -18.10
N LEU A 394 -28.05 -12.77 -18.74
CA LEU A 394 -26.90 -12.04 -18.20
C LEU A 394 -27.18 -10.55 -18.01
N LYS A 395 -27.88 -9.91 -18.97
CA LYS A 395 -28.31 -8.50 -18.86
C LYS A 395 -29.35 -8.27 -17.75
N ALA A 396 -30.21 -9.25 -17.49
CA ALA A 396 -31.19 -9.17 -16.41
C ALA A 396 -30.52 -9.07 -15.03
N ILE A 397 -29.43 -9.82 -14.81
CA ILE A 397 -28.63 -9.77 -13.58
C ILE A 397 -27.94 -8.42 -13.39
N GLU A 398 -27.41 -7.84 -14.47
CA GLU A 398 -26.79 -6.51 -14.43
C GLU A 398 -27.78 -5.41 -13.97
N SER A 399 -29.03 -5.50 -14.40
CA SER A 399 -30.08 -4.55 -14.02
C SER A 399 -30.44 -4.59 -12.53
N ASP A 400 -30.29 -5.75 -11.89
CA ASP A 400 -30.53 -5.95 -10.46
C ASP A 400 -29.33 -5.46 -9.61
N VAL A 401 -28.10 -5.67 -10.10
CA VAL A 401 -26.85 -5.21 -9.46
C VAL A 401 -26.71 -3.68 -9.48
N ASN A 402 -27.20 -3.01 -10.52
CA ASN A 402 -27.15 -1.54 -10.64
C ASN A 402 -28.24 -0.81 -9.83
N ARG A 403 -29.37 -1.47 -9.49
CA ARG A 403 -30.41 -0.88 -8.63
C ARG A 403 -29.95 -0.64 -7.18
N GLY A 404 -28.96 -1.39 -6.70
CA GLY A 404 -28.41 -1.27 -5.35
C GLY A 404 -27.32 -0.20 -5.16
N GLN A 405 -26.77 0.40 -6.22
CA GLN A 405 -25.61 1.31 -6.17
C GLN A 405 -25.98 2.81 -6.20
N GLY A 406 -27.27 3.14 -6.16
CA GLY A 406 -27.76 4.52 -6.17
C GLY A 406 -27.64 5.23 -4.82
N SER A 407 -26.45 5.37 -4.25
CA SER A 407 -26.22 6.40 -3.22
C SER A 407 -24.73 6.76 -3.08
N SER A 408 -24.47 8.06 -3.15
CA SER A 408 -23.21 8.75 -2.80
C SER A 408 -21.99 8.54 -3.70
N ARG A 409 -22.04 9.07 -4.92
CA ARG A 409 -20.88 9.77 -5.51
C ARG A 409 -21.16 11.27 -5.47
N VAL A 410 -20.67 11.92 -4.41
CA VAL A 410 -20.55 13.38 -4.38
C VAL A 410 -19.44 13.75 -5.36
N THR A 411 -19.84 14.31 -6.49
CA THR A 411 -18.96 14.95 -7.46
C THR A 411 -18.50 16.29 -6.88
N ASP A 412 -17.37 16.30 -6.17
CA ASP A 412 -16.69 17.56 -5.83
C ASP A 412 -15.56 17.79 -6.84
N GLY A 413 -15.94 18.38 -7.98
CA GLY A 413 -15.00 18.86 -8.97
C GLY A 413 -14.37 20.17 -8.51
N ARG A 414 -13.14 20.11 -8.01
CA ARG A 414 -12.24 21.27 -7.92
C ARG A 414 -10.83 20.89 -8.34
N GLN A 415 -10.58 20.98 -9.64
CA GLN A 415 -9.23 20.96 -10.21
C GLN A 415 -8.54 22.27 -9.88
N HIS A 416 -7.52 22.24 -9.03
CA HIS A 416 -6.49 23.27 -8.94
C HIS A 416 -5.15 22.59 -9.16
N ALA A 417 -4.28 23.20 -9.97
CA ALA A 417 -2.90 22.75 -10.15
C ALA A 417 -2.26 22.51 -8.77
N PRO A 418 -1.54 21.40 -8.55
CA PRO A 418 -1.01 21.08 -7.24
C PRO A 418 0.00 22.14 -6.84
N GLY A 419 -0.40 22.99 -5.88
CA GLY A 419 0.48 23.98 -5.28
C GLY A 419 1.65 23.30 -4.59
N GLU A 420 2.72 24.05 -4.33
CA GLU A 420 3.93 23.58 -3.64
C GLU A 420 3.63 22.85 -2.30
N LEU A 421 2.55 23.26 -1.62
CA LEU A 421 2.04 22.63 -0.40
C LEU A 421 1.35 21.28 -0.64
N ALA A 422 0.65 21.10 -1.76
CA ALA A 422 0.02 19.84 -2.13
C ALA A 422 1.09 18.78 -2.43
N LEU A 423 2.11 19.13 -3.23
CA LEU A 423 3.24 18.23 -3.51
C LEU A 423 4.01 17.83 -2.24
N HIS A 424 4.19 18.76 -1.29
CA HIS A 424 4.82 18.45 -0.01
C HIS A 424 3.97 17.49 0.83
N GLN A 425 2.64 17.65 0.80
CA GLN A 425 1.69 16.76 1.47
C GLN A 425 1.67 15.39 0.78
N ASP A 426 1.55 15.32 -0.54
CA ASP A 426 1.48 14.07 -1.30
C ASP A 426 2.77 13.24 -1.19
N LEU A 427 3.93 13.91 -1.22
CA LEU A 427 5.23 13.24 -1.10
C LEU A 427 5.66 13.02 0.35
N HIS A 428 5.00 13.63 1.34
CA HIS A 428 5.28 13.44 2.77
C HIS A 428 6.79 13.41 3.11
N VAL A 429 7.55 14.41 2.68
CA VAL A 429 9.00 14.46 2.91
C VAL A 429 9.28 15.10 4.27
N SER A 430 9.76 14.32 5.24
CA SER A 430 10.04 14.81 6.60
C SER A 430 10.99 16.02 6.59
N PRO A 431 10.73 17.07 7.39
CA PRO A 431 11.67 18.17 7.55
C PRO A 431 12.98 17.67 8.18
N LEU A 432 14.07 18.32 7.81
CA LEU A 432 15.39 17.99 8.33
C LEU A 432 15.51 18.54 9.77
N ASP A 433 15.51 17.64 10.76
CA ASP A 433 15.71 17.99 12.17
C ASP A 433 17.14 18.51 12.42
N GLU A 434 17.25 19.71 13.00
CA GLU A 434 18.51 20.40 13.31
C GLU A 434 19.23 19.82 14.55
N GLY A 435 18.57 18.93 15.29
CA GLY A 435 19.16 18.19 16.41
C GLY A 435 19.21 19.00 17.72
N ASP A 436 18.71 18.40 18.80
CA ASP A 436 18.65 19.03 20.12
C ASP A 436 20.00 18.91 20.85
N ALA A 437 20.66 20.04 21.11
CA ALA A 437 21.93 20.09 21.85
C ALA A 437 21.82 19.57 23.30
N THR A 438 20.62 19.53 23.90
CA THR A 438 20.43 18.97 25.25
C THR A 438 20.70 17.47 25.33
N VAL A 439 20.79 16.79 24.18
CA VAL A 439 21.19 15.38 24.08
C VAL A 439 22.57 15.15 24.69
N LEU A 440 23.52 16.09 24.50
CA LEU A 440 24.92 15.97 24.95
C LEU A 440 25.06 15.80 26.47
N THR A 441 24.13 16.34 27.26
CA THR A 441 24.15 16.21 28.73
C THR A 441 23.30 15.06 29.22
N LYS A 442 22.15 14.79 28.55
CA LYS A 442 21.17 13.78 28.99
C LYS A 442 21.61 12.34 28.74
N TRP A 443 22.42 12.08 27.71
CA TRP A 443 22.80 10.71 27.36
C TRP A 443 23.78 10.07 28.38
N ILE A 444 24.57 10.88 29.08
CA ILE A 444 25.65 10.41 29.95
C ILE A 444 25.14 9.54 31.10
N SER A 445 23.93 9.85 31.63
CA SER A 445 23.28 9.16 32.74
C SER A 445 22.47 7.92 32.34
N LYS A 446 22.35 7.65 31.05
CA LYS A 446 21.59 6.51 30.51
C LYS A 446 22.46 5.25 30.45
N ARG A 447 21.81 4.08 30.54
CA ARG A 447 22.47 2.79 30.34
C ARG A 447 22.76 2.58 28.86
N VAL A 448 23.69 1.67 28.55
CA VAL A 448 24.16 1.45 27.19
C VAL A 448 23.04 0.89 26.30
N GLU A 449 22.21 0.02 26.86
CA GLU A 449 21.05 -0.58 26.21
C GLU A 449 20.02 0.51 25.85
N ASP A 450 19.63 1.32 26.83
CA ASP A 450 18.70 2.45 26.64
C ASP A 450 19.23 3.45 25.58
N VAL A 451 20.54 3.65 25.50
CA VAL A 451 21.14 4.59 24.53
C VAL A 451 20.98 4.10 23.09
N ILE A 452 21.02 2.79 22.87
CA ILE A 452 20.83 2.18 21.56
C ILE A 452 19.34 2.07 21.23
N GLU A 453 18.53 1.47 22.12
CA GLU A 453 17.12 1.17 21.90
C GLU A 453 16.24 2.44 21.84
N ASP A 454 16.46 3.43 22.72
CA ASP A 454 15.70 4.70 22.71
C ASP A 454 16.22 5.71 21.65
N GLY A 455 17.16 5.29 20.79
CA GLY A 455 17.70 6.10 19.69
C GLY A 455 18.55 7.29 20.13
N TRP A 456 19.17 7.27 21.32
CA TRP A 456 20.09 8.34 21.75
C TRP A 456 21.37 8.35 20.92
N ALA A 457 21.85 7.18 20.48
CA ALA A 457 22.99 7.07 19.57
C ALA A 457 22.74 7.85 18.26
N VAL A 458 21.55 7.66 17.66
CA VAL A 458 21.11 8.40 16.47
C VAL A 458 21.07 9.90 16.70
N LYS A 459 20.55 10.34 17.86
CA LYS A 459 20.52 11.77 18.24
C LYS A 459 21.93 12.36 18.38
N LEU A 460 22.88 11.63 18.95
CA LEU A 460 24.29 12.06 19.05
C LEU A 460 24.95 12.18 17.68
N VAL A 461 24.73 11.19 16.80
CA VAL A 461 25.26 11.20 15.42
C VAL A 461 24.71 12.40 14.64
N ARG A 462 23.43 12.75 14.83
CA ARG A 462 22.82 13.92 14.16
C ARG A 462 23.50 15.24 14.52
N LEU A 463 24.02 15.38 15.74
CA LEU A 463 24.73 16.59 16.17
C LEU A 463 26.05 16.84 15.41
N LEU A 464 26.61 15.83 14.72
CA LEU A 464 27.74 16.01 13.81
C LEU A 464 27.39 16.87 12.57
N LEU A 465 26.11 17.01 12.26
CA LEU A 465 25.61 17.85 11.17
C LEU A 465 25.38 19.31 11.60
N SER A 466 25.55 19.64 12.88
CA SER A 466 25.37 21.01 13.37
C SER A 466 26.35 21.99 12.71
N GLU A 467 25.91 23.22 12.47
CA GLU A 467 26.78 24.30 11.98
C GLU A 467 27.85 24.71 13.00
N HIS A 468 27.61 24.44 14.29
CA HIS A 468 28.49 24.86 15.37
C HIS A 468 29.63 23.87 15.63
N THR A 469 30.87 24.33 15.48
CA THR A 469 32.08 23.51 15.65
C THR A 469 32.22 22.90 17.05
N HIS A 470 31.82 23.62 18.10
CA HIS A 470 31.89 23.10 19.47
C HIS A 470 30.91 21.94 19.69
N ILE A 471 29.68 22.03 19.17
CA ILE A 471 28.68 20.95 19.24
C ILE A 471 29.19 19.71 18.51
N ARG A 472 29.77 19.87 17.32
CA ARG A 472 30.32 18.73 16.56
C ARG A 472 31.50 18.06 17.28
N LYS A 473 32.40 18.83 17.89
CA LYS A 473 33.54 18.30 18.66
C LYS A 473 33.07 17.54 19.91
N GLU A 474 32.10 18.10 20.63
CA GLU A 474 31.49 17.47 21.81
C GLU A 474 30.73 16.19 21.42
N ALA A 475 30.00 16.21 20.30
CA ALA A 475 29.28 15.06 19.75
C ALA A 475 30.25 13.94 19.35
N LEU A 476 31.33 14.25 18.61
CA LEU A 476 32.36 13.28 18.25
C LEU A 476 32.99 12.64 19.50
N THR A 477 33.31 13.46 20.51
CA THR A 477 33.85 12.99 21.78
C THR A 477 32.84 12.09 22.51
N SER A 478 31.56 12.44 22.48
CA SER A 478 30.47 11.66 23.07
C SER A 478 30.28 10.32 22.36
N ILE A 479 30.40 10.28 21.04
CA ILE A 479 30.35 9.05 20.23
C ILE A 479 31.54 8.13 20.58
N LEU A 480 32.75 8.67 20.72
CA LEU A 480 33.92 7.90 21.16
C LEU A 480 33.75 7.34 22.59
N LYS A 481 33.17 8.13 23.51
CA LYS A 481 32.84 7.67 24.86
C LYS A 481 31.78 6.55 24.83
N LEU A 482 30.76 6.68 23.98
CA LEU A 482 29.75 5.64 23.78
C LEU A 482 30.37 4.35 23.24
N ALA A 483 31.24 4.46 22.22
CA ALA A 483 31.97 3.33 21.68
C ALA A 483 32.82 2.64 22.77
N ALA A 484 33.54 3.40 23.61
CA ALA A 484 34.28 2.82 24.73
C ALA A 484 33.37 2.05 25.71
N ARG A 485 32.22 2.62 26.09
CA ARG A 485 31.23 1.95 26.97
C ARG A 485 30.67 0.67 26.34
N LEU A 486 30.43 0.66 25.03
CA LEU A 486 29.96 -0.51 24.30
C LEU A 486 31.00 -1.62 24.29
N LYS A 487 32.28 -1.27 24.12
CA LYS A 487 33.38 -2.24 24.15
C LYS A 487 33.55 -2.90 25.52
N ASP A 488 33.31 -2.15 26.59
CA ASP A 488 33.40 -2.66 27.96
C ASP A 488 32.16 -3.49 28.38
N SER A 489 31.09 -3.44 27.58
CA SER A 489 29.86 -4.21 27.83
C SER A 489 30.02 -5.68 27.42
N SER A 490 29.36 -6.59 28.15
CA SER A 490 29.48 -8.05 27.95
C SER A 490 28.60 -8.62 26.84
N HIS A 491 27.96 -7.77 26.03
CA HIS A 491 27.00 -8.20 25.00
C HIS A 491 27.70 -8.38 23.64
N GLU A 492 27.61 -9.58 23.06
CA GLU A 492 28.25 -9.91 21.78
C GLU A 492 27.68 -9.08 20.60
N ASP A 493 26.39 -8.75 20.65
CA ASP A 493 25.69 -8.00 19.60
C ASP A 493 26.18 -6.53 19.46
N TYR A 494 26.83 -5.98 20.49
CA TYR A 494 27.32 -4.60 20.50
C TYR A 494 28.70 -4.42 19.88
N SER A 495 29.40 -5.53 19.57
CA SER A 495 30.69 -5.49 18.88
C SER A 495 30.61 -4.77 17.53
N GLN A 496 29.53 -4.99 16.77
CA GLN A 496 29.40 -4.41 15.43
C GLN A 496 28.91 -2.97 15.47
N ILE A 497 28.09 -2.63 16.47
CA ILE A 497 27.70 -1.24 16.75
C ILE A 497 28.93 -0.44 17.19
N TRP A 498 29.79 -1.02 18.03
CA TRP A 498 31.08 -0.42 18.41
C TRP A 498 31.96 -0.16 17.18
N LEU A 499 32.05 -1.12 16.26
CA LEU A 499 32.82 -0.96 15.01
C LEU A 499 32.26 0.17 14.15
N LEU A 500 30.95 0.21 13.93
CA LEU A 500 30.26 1.26 13.18
C LEU A 500 30.53 2.67 13.76
N LEU A 501 30.41 2.83 15.08
CA LEU A 501 30.66 4.11 15.74
C LEU A 501 32.14 4.52 15.70
N SER A 502 33.05 3.55 15.75
CA SER A 502 34.50 3.79 15.66
C SER A 502 34.89 4.23 14.25
N GLU A 503 34.38 3.58 13.21
CA GLU A 503 34.61 3.98 11.81
C GLU A 503 34.02 5.36 11.52
N LEU A 504 32.82 5.65 12.04
CA LEU A 504 32.23 6.99 11.93
C LEU A 504 33.17 8.03 12.57
N ALA A 505 33.64 7.77 13.79
CA ALA A 505 34.46 8.72 14.52
C ALA A 505 35.79 9.01 13.79
N GLU A 506 36.46 7.98 13.28
CA GLU A 506 37.69 8.15 12.51
C GLU A 506 37.43 8.84 11.16
N SER A 507 36.32 8.54 10.49
CA SER A 507 35.94 9.21 9.23
C SER A 507 35.60 10.69 9.42
N CYS A 508 35.07 11.07 10.58
CA CYS A 508 34.68 12.44 10.89
C CYS A 508 35.82 13.29 11.46
N ARG A 509 36.92 12.68 11.95
CA ARG A 509 37.99 13.37 12.68
C ARG A 509 38.58 14.57 11.94
N THR A 510 38.79 14.44 10.63
CA THR A 510 39.35 15.50 9.77
C THR A 510 38.31 16.53 9.32
N GLN A 511 37.02 16.20 9.42
CA GLN A 511 35.93 16.98 8.86
C GLN A 511 35.29 17.91 9.88
N VAL A 512 35.21 17.47 11.14
CA VAL A 512 34.53 18.18 12.25
C VAL A 512 35.05 19.61 12.45
N GLU A 513 36.34 19.86 12.21
CA GLU A 513 36.94 21.20 12.31
C GLU A 513 36.63 22.11 11.11
N SER A 514 36.53 21.53 9.91
CA SER A 514 36.35 22.26 8.66
C SER A 514 34.91 22.72 8.41
N GLY A 515 33.93 22.01 8.97
CA GLY A 515 32.50 22.31 8.79
C GLY A 515 31.62 21.13 9.20
N PRO A 516 30.31 21.18 8.86
CA PRO A 516 29.42 20.05 9.02
C PRO A 516 29.98 18.81 8.31
N VAL A 517 29.89 17.66 8.99
CA VAL A 517 30.27 16.35 8.44
C VAL A 517 29.37 16.03 7.24
N PRO A 518 29.83 15.28 6.21
CA PRO A 518 28.99 14.82 5.11
C PRO A 518 27.71 14.16 5.62
N SER A 519 26.57 14.63 5.13
CA SER A 519 25.25 14.14 5.53
C SER A 519 25.11 12.63 5.28
N ALA A 520 25.80 12.12 4.26
CA ALA A 520 25.90 10.72 3.94
C ALA A 520 26.47 9.84 5.06
N PHE A 521 27.36 10.36 5.93
CA PHE A 521 27.93 9.58 7.03
C PHE A 521 26.93 9.44 8.17
N ALA A 522 26.31 10.55 8.57
CA ALA A 522 25.28 10.54 9.60
C ALA A 522 24.07 9.71 9.15
N ALA A 523 23.60 9.91 7.92
CA ALA A 523 22.51 9.12 7.36
C ALA A 523 22.84 7.62 7.30
N PHE A 524 24.07 7.26 6.90
CA PHE A 524 24.47 5.86 6.84
C PHE A 524 24.41 5.20 8.22
N VAL A 525 24.94 5.87 9.25
CA VAL A 525 24.95 5.33 10.61
C VAL A 525 23.55 5.23 11.20
N MET A 526 22.68 6.21 10.95
CA MET A 526 21.28 6.14 11.41
C MET A 526 20.58 4.89 10.87
N HIS A 527 20.70 4.65 9.56
CA HIS A 527 20.09 3.49 8.91
C HIS A 527 20.82 2.17 9.20
N ALA A 528 22.14 2.21 9.42
CA ALA A 528 22.94 1.03 9.76
C ALA A 528 22.70 0.55 11.19
N LEU A 529 22.43 1.45 12.14
CA LEU A 529 22.09 1.09 13.52
C LEU A 529 20.80 0.27 13.58
N GLU A 530 19.78 0.62 12.79
CA GLU A 530 18.53 -0.15 12.70
C GLU A 530 18.77 -1.57 12.18
N VAL A 531 19.69 -1.72 11.21
CA VAL A 531 20.07 -3.03 10.66
C VAL A 531 20.86 -3.84 11.68
N LEU A 532 21.85 -3.24 12.36
CA LEU A 532 22.68 -3.97 13.32
C LEU A 532 21.94 -4.41 14.58
N GLN A 533 20.88 -3.68 14.98
CA GLN A 533 20.00 -4.08 16.06
C GLN A 533 19.11 -5.29 15.71
N ASN A 534 18.97 -5.62 14.42
CA ASN A 534 18.17 -6.76 13.96
C ASN A 534 19.02 -7.71 13.10
N PRO A 535 19.58 -8.78 13.69
CA PRO A 535 20.36 -9.79 12.97
C PRO A 535 19.61 -10.48 11.82
N LEU A 536 18.27 -10.47 11.82
CA LEU A 536 17.43 -11.05 10.77
C LEU A 536 17.18 -10.08 9.60
N HIS A 537 17.74 -8.88 9.65
CA HIS A 537 17.57 -7.91 8.58
C HIS A 537 18.36 -8.35 7.32
N PRO A 538 17.79 -8.30 6.10
CA PRO A 538 18.45 -8.79 4.88
C PRO A 538 19.81 -8.14 4.59
N LEU A 539 19.99 -6.88 4.97
CA LEU A 539 21.26 -6.15 4.81
C LEU A 539 22.32 -6.46 5.89
N TYR A 540 21.99 -7.21 6.94
CA TYR A 540 22.92 -7.47 8.06
C TYR A 540 24.24 -8.12 7.59
N PRO A 541 24.25 -9.14 6.71
CA PRO A 541 25.51 -9.73 6.22
C PRO A 541 26.34 -8.74 5.38
N LYS A 542 25.68 -8.00 4.49
CA LYS A 542 26.33 -7.04 3.57
C LYS A 542 26.92 -5.86 4.34
N LEU A 543 26.22 -5.35 5.35
CA LEU A 543 26.69 -4.29 6.23
C LEU A 543 27.93 -4.71 7.03
N ASN A 544 27.91 -5.91 7.65
CA ASN A 544 29.08 -6.42 8.37
C ASN A 544 30.29 -6.64 7.46
N ARG A 545 30.07 -7.13 6.23
CA ARG A 545 31.14 -7.25 5.23
C ARG A 545 31.72 -5.90 4.82
N TYR A 546 30.90 -4.86 4.79
CA TYR A 546 31.34 -3.50 4.50
C TYR A 546 32.18 -2.91 5.66
N LEU A 547 31.70 -3.04 6.91
CA LEU A 547 32.40 -2.55 8.10
C LEU A 547 33.73 -3.29 8.38
N THR A 548 33.95 -4.45 7.78
CA THR A 548 35.23 -5.17 7.92
C THR A 548 36.23 -4.84 6.80
N ARG A 549 35.84 -4.00 5.83
CA ARG A 549 36.63 -3.71 4.63
C ARG A 549 37.63 -2.57 4.81
N SER A 550 37.25 -1.49 5.48
CA SER A 550 38.08 -0.29 5.61
C SER A 550 37.66 0.57 6.79
N PRO A 551 38.60 1.00 7.66
CA PRO A 551 38.30 1.73 8.88
C PRO A 551 37.86 3.20 8.66
N VAL A 552 37.90 3.69 7.41
CA VAL A 552 37.59 5.08 7.06
C VAL A 552 36.71 5.12 5.82
N TRP A 553 35.70 5.99 5.84
CA TRP A 553 34.80 6.26 4.73
C TRP A 553 35.24 7.51 3.95
N PRO A 554 35.30 7.44 2.62
CA PRO A 554 35.65 8.60 1.80
C PRO A 554 34.47 9.59 1.70
N PRO A 555 34.68 10.91 1.87
CA PRO A 555 33.61 11.92 1.82
C PRO A 555 32.90 12.02 0.46
N ASP A 556 33.58 11.63 -0.63
CA ASP A 556 33.07 11.74 -2.00
C ASP A 556 32.24 10.51 -2.43
N LYS A 557 31.95 9.57 -1.53
CA LYS A 557 31.15 8.38 -1.83
C LYS A 557 30.09 8.17 -0.76
N LEU A 558 28.99 7.56 -1.18
CA LEU A 558 28.00 7.01 -0.27
C LEU A 558 28.48 5.65 0.24
N PRO A 559 28.64 5.48 1.58
CA PRO A 559 28.86 4.17 2.17
C PRO A 559 27.81 3.13 1.72
N LEU A 560 28.25 1.89 1.47
CA LEU A 560 27.44 0.72 1.10
C LEU A 560 26.60 0.80 -0.19
N ALA A 561 26.37 1.99 -0.76
CA ALA A 561 25.47 2.19 -1.91
C ALA A 561 25.88 1.39 -3.16
N HIS A 562 27.19 1.18 -3.36
CA HIS A 562 27.69 0.39 -4.49
C HIS A 562 27.32 -1.08 -4.35
N ASP A 563 27.46 -1.63 -3.15
CA ASP A 563 27.25 -3.05 -2.88
C ASP A 563 25.75 -3.40 -2.90
N ILE A 564 24.87 -2.43 -2.68
CA ILE A 564 23.41 -2.60 -2.82
C ILE A 564 22.96 -2.46 -4.29
N LEU A 565 23.45 -1.46 -5.02
CA LEU A 565 22.99 -1.22 -6.40
C LEU A 565 23.58 -2.18 -7.44
N HIS A 566 24.84 -2.59 -7.24
CA HIS A 566 25.59 -3.40 -8.22
C HIS A 566 25.99 -4.77 -7.67
N GLY A 567 25.77 -5.02 -6.38
CA GLY A 567 26.05 -6.32 -5.78
C GLY A 567 24.83 -7.23 -5.81
N GLU A 568 25.08 -8.53 -5.69
CA GLU A 568 24.02 -9.53 -5.52
C GLU A 568 23.26 -9.28 -4.20
N PRO A 569 21.94 -9.51 -4.16
CA PRO A 569 21.18 -9.43 -2.93
C PRO A 569 21.68 -10.49 -1.94
N SER A 570 21.63 -10.17 -0.66
CA SER A 570 22.17 -11.05 0.39
C SER A 570 21.30 -12.29 0.60
N GLU A 571 20.01 -12.15 0.29
CA GLU A 571 18.98 -13.19 0.33
C GLU A 571 18.14 -13.12 -0.95
N ASP A 572 17.67 -14.28 -1.42
CA ASP A 572 16.77 -14.37 -2.56
C ASP A 572 15.47 -13.57 -2.30
N ASP A 573 14.92 -12.95 -3.35
CA ASP A 573 13.72 -12.10 -3.31
C ASP A 573 13.77 -10.82 -2.43
N LYS A 574 14.92 -10.49 -1.82
CA LYS A 574 15.07 -9.29 -0.97
C LYS A 574 15.63 -8.06 -1.68
N TYR A 575 15.89 -8.13 -2.99
CA TYR A 575 16.42 -7.03 -3.79
C TYR A 575 15.67 -5.70 -3.56
N TYR A 576 14.33 -5.70 -3.69
CA TYR A 576 13.53 -4.48 -3.52
C TYR A 576 13.53 -3.94 -2.08
N THR A 577 13.74 -4.79 -1.09
CA THR A 577 13.92 -4.39 0.31
C THR A 577 15.26 -3.66 0.50
N GLU A 578 16.34 -4.20 -0.07
CA GLU A 578 17.66 -3.54 -0.05
C GLU A 578 17.63 -2.18 -0.78
N ILE A 579 16.96 -2.11 -1.95
CA ILE A 579 16.75 -0.86 -2.67
C ILE A 579 15.90 0.13 -1.86
N GLY A 580 14.84 -0.34 -1.20
CA GLY A 580 14.00 0.51 -0.35
C GLY A 580 14.76 1.15 0.82
N TRP A 581 15.69 0.41 1.43
CA TRP A 581 16.62 0.91 2.44
C TRP A 581 17.57 1.95 1.84
N LEU A 582 18.17 1.66 0.68
CA LEU A 582 19.08 2.59 0.01
C LEU A 582 18.38 3.92 -0.35
N LEU A 583 17.15 3.88 -0.88
CA LEU A 583 16.40 5.08 -1.21
C LEU A 583 16.08 5.93 0.04
N ALA A 584 15.79 5.29 1.17
CA ALA A 584 15.59 5.99 2.44
C ALA A 584 16.89 6.65 2.93
N TYR A 585 17.98 5.89 2.91
CA TYR A 585 19.31 6.38 3.24
C TYR A 585 19.72 7.58 2.37
N VAL A 586 19.54 7.49 1.04
CA VAL A 586 19.88 8.59 0.12
C VAL A 586 19.00 9.81 0.39
N LEU A 587 17.70 9.63 0.63
CA LEU A 587 16.78 10.73 0.93
C LEU A 587 17.24 11.52 2.18
N ASP A 588 17.68 10.83 3.23
CA ASP A 588 18.17 11.47 4.46
C ASP A 588 19.57 12.06 4.30
N SER A 589 20.36 11.54 3.35
CA SER A 589 21.68 12.10 3.01
C SER A 589 21.61 13.44 2.26
N LEU A 590 20.47 13.76 1.63
CA LEU A 590 20.30 14.98 0.84
C LEU A 590 19.86 16.16 1.70
N ARG A 591 20.83 16.96 2.17
CA ARG A 591 20.59 18.14 3.02
C ARG A 591 21.16 19.43 2.44
N THR A 592 22.34 19.38 1.86
CA THR A 592 23.11 20.54 1.42
C THR A 592 23.58 20.42 -0.02
N GLN A 593 24.06 21.53 -0.60
CA GLN A 593 24.65 21.54 -1.95
C GLN A 593 25.89 20.63 -2.07
N ARG A 594 26.62 20.40 -0.98
CA ARG A 594 27.75 19.46 -0.96
C ARG A 594 27.27 18.03 -1.20
N ASP A 595 26.15 17.64 -0.58
CA ASP A 595 25.58 16.30 -0.72
C ASP A 595 25.10 16.04 -2.16
N LEU A 596 24.50 17.07 -2.79
CA LEU A 596 24.10 17.01 -4.19
C LEU A 596 25.31 16.84 -5.13
N ASN A 597 26.44 17.48 -4.82
CA ASN A 597 27.69 17.30 -5.56
C ASN A 597 28.28 15.90 -5.39
N VAL A 598 28.15 15.26 -4.22
CA VAL A 598 28.57 13.86 -4.01
C VAL A 598 27.76 12.91 -4.89
N LEU A 599 26.44 13.12 -4.98
CA LEU A 599 25.60 12.34 -5.89
C LEU A 599 25.99 12.54 -7.36
N HIS A 600 26.38 13.76 -7.74
CA HIS A 600 26.86 14.07 -9.09
C HIS A 600 28.21 13.41 -9.42
N GLY A 601 29.21 13.53 -8.53
CA GLY A 601 30.59 13.14 -8.84
C GLY A 601 30.78 11.66 -9.22
N LYS A 602 29.93 10.76 -8.71
CA LYS A 602 29.96 9.31 -9.01
C LYS A 602 28.76 8.81 -9.80
N LYS A 603 28.00 9.73 -10.39
CA LYS A 603 26.79 9.43 -11.16
C LYS A 603 25.74 8.63 -10.37
N TRP A 604 25.63 8.89 -9.06
CA TRP A 604 24.64 8.21 -8.22
C TRP A 604 23.23 8.63 -8.62
N PHE A 605 23.04 9.90 -9.00
CA PHE A 605 21.74 10.39 -9.41
C PHE A 605 21.22 9.66 -10.66
N GLU A 606 22.06 9.47 -11.68
CA GLU A 606 21.71 8.71 -12.89
C GLU A 606 21.41 7.24 -12.59
N LYS A 607 22.19 6.61 -11.71
CA LYS A 607 21.95 5.23 -11.27
C LYS A 607 20.61 5.10 -10.56
N LEU A 608 20.25 6.07 -9.72
CA LEU A 608 18.96 6.09 -9.03
C LEU A 608 17.80 6.35 -9.99
N LEU A 609 17.93 7.30 -10.92
CA LEU A 609 16.90 7.57 -11.92
C LEU A 609 16.69 6.37 -12.87
N ALA A 610 17.76 5.64 -13.20
CA ALA A 610 17.67 4.42 -13.99
C ALA A 610 16.83 3.33 -13.30
N LEU A 611 16.79 3.28 -11.95
CA LEU A 611 15.90 2.37 -11.23
C LEU A 611 14.43 2.66 -11.53
N GLY A 612 14.05 3.94 -11.68
CA GLY A 612 12.67 4.31 -12.01
C GLY A 612 12.24 3.90 -13.42
N CYS A 613 13.18 3.60 -14.30
CA CYS A 613 12.88 3.01 -15.61
C CYS A 613 12.56 1.51 -15.55
N ASN A 614 12.69 0.86 -14.39
CA ASN A 614 12.31 -0.53 -14.21
C ASN A 614 10.77 -0.67 -14.17
N PRO A 615 10.15 -1.40 -15.13
CA PRO A 615 8.70 -1.61 -15.15
C PRO A 615 8.15 -2.31 -13.89
N TYR A 616 8.98 -3.13 -13.23
CA TYR A 616 8.59 -3.92 -12.06
C TYR A 616 8.82 -3.20 -10.72
N LEU A 617 9.30 -1.95 -10.73
CA LEU A 617 9.52 -1.20 -9.50
C LEU A 617 8.19 -0.85 -8.84
N ARG A 618 7.91 -1.36 -7.64
CA ARG A 618 6.63 -1.11 -6.96
C ARG A 618 6.38 0.39 -6.72
N ALA A 619 5.12 0.81 -6.72
CA ALA A 619 4.70 2.21 -6.51
C ALA A 619 5.37 2.86 -5.28
N GLY A 620 5.43 2.17 -4.14
CA GLY A 620 6.07 2.72 -2.93
C GLY A 620 7.56 3.05 -3.09
N LEU A 621 8.30 2.33 -3.95
CA LEU A 621 9.70 2.63 -4.27
C LEU A 621 9.80 3.77 -5.29
N ARG A 622 8.89 3.83 -6.27
CA ARG A 622 8.77 4.97 -7.19
C ARG A 622 8.49 6.27 -6.43
N THR A 623 7.55 6.25 -5.49
CA THR A 623 7.27 7.40 -4.62
C THR A 623 8.52 7.82 -3.84
N ARG A 624 9.32 6.89 -3.29
CA ARG A 624 10.59 7.24 -2.61
C ARG A 624 11.60 7.88 -3.56
N LEU A 625 11.69 7.42 -4.80
CA LEU A 625 12.53 8.06 -5.82
C LEU A 625 12.04 9.49 -6.14
N LEU A 626 10.73 9.69 -6.28
CA LEU A 626 10.14 11.03 -6.45
C LEU A 626 10.38 11.94 -5.24
N LYS A 627 10.38 11.40 -4.01
CA LYS A 627 10.77 12.13 -2.79
C LYS A 627 12.22 12.61 -2.84
N ILE A 628 13.15 11.80 -3.37
CA ILE A 628 14.55 12.18 -3.56
C ILE A 628 14.66 13.35 -4.54
N VAL A 629 13.94 13.27 -5.68
CA VAL A 629 13.88 14.36 -6.66
C VAL A 629 13.33 15.63 -6.02
N TYR A 630 12.21 15.53 -5.31
CA TYR A 630 11.64 16.66 -4.56
C TYR A 630 12.62 17.26 -3.56
N ARG A 631 13.28 16.44 -2.73
CA ARG A 631 14.27 16.91 -1.75
C ARG A 631 15.42 17.65 -2.43
N ALA A 632 15.89 17.17 -3.57
CA ALA A 632 16.93 17.85 -4.34
C ALA A 632 16.47 19.22 -4.89
N THR A 633 15.18 19.40 -5.19
CA THR A 633 14.65 20.74 -5.58
C THR A 633 14.58 21.74 -4.42
N CYS A 634 14.58 21.27 -3.17
CA CYS A 634 14.61 22.14 -1.99
C CYS A 634 16.02 22.68 -1.68
N ILE A 635 17.06 22.15 -2.34
CA ILE A 635 18.44 22.60 -2.18
C ILE A 635 18.71 23.74 -3.16
N GLU A 636 19.41 24.78 -2.72
CA GLU A 636 19.78 25.92 -3.56
C GLU A 636 20.53 25.46 -4.83
N ALA A 637 20.13 25.94 -6.00
CA ALA A 637 20.65 25.52 -7.31
C ALA A 637 20.49 24.01 -7.64
N GLY A 638 19.80 23.23 -6.80
CA GLY A 638 19.52 21.82 -7.02
C GLY A 638 18.73 21.59 -8.31
N SER A 639 17.60 22.29 -8.47
CA SER A 639 16.76 22.18 -9.68
C SER A 639 17.51 22.52 -10.97
N THR A 640 18.36 23.54 -10.96
CA THR A 640 19.19 23.88 -12.13
C THR A 640 20.16 22.75 -12.49
N THR A 641 20.74 22.11 -11.47
CA THR A 641 21.65 20.97 -11.66
C THR A 641 20.89 19.74 -12.18
N LEU A 642 19.72 19.46 -11.61
CA LEU A 642 18.81 18.39 -12.07
C LEU A 642 18.44 18.52 -13.55
N VAL A 643 18.11 19.73 -14.00
CA VAL A 643 17.75 19.96 -15.41
C VAL A 643 18.97 19.84 -16.33
N THR A 644 20.05 20.57 -16.03
CA THR A 644 21.18 20.71 -16.97
C THR A 644 22.13 19.53 -17.00
N ARG A 645 22.21 18.72 -15.93
CA ARG A 645 23.15 17.59 -15.83
C ARG A 645 22.47 16.24 -15.92
N PHE A 646 21.27 16.10 -15.38
CA PHE A 646 20.59 14.80 -15.25
C PHE A 646 19.35 14.65 -16.13
N GLY A 647 18.95 15.68 -16.89
CA GLY A 647 17.79 15.59 -17.78
C GLY A 647 16.48 15.28 -17.04
N ILE A 648 16.31 15.82 -15.82
CA ILE A 648 15.20 15.43 -14.95
C ILE A 648 13.82 15.69 -15.57
N LEU A 649 13.67 16.73 -16.37
CA LEU A 649 12.38 17.10 -16.99
C LEU A 649 11.94 16.07 -18.03
N SER A 650 12.87 15.58 -18.86
CA SER A 650 12.58 14.49 -19.80
C SER A 650 12.30 13.18 -19.09
N TRP A 651 13.02 12.92 -17.99
CA TRP A 651 12.78 11.71 -17.19
C TRP A 651 11.39 11.76 -16.52
N LEU A 652 11.00 12.88 -15.90
CA LEU A 652 9.68 13.05 -15.30
C LEU A 652 8.55 12.97 -16.33
N ASP A 653 8.75 13.51 -17.54
CA ASP A 653 7.77 13.41 -18.63
C ASP A 653 7.61 11.97 -19.12
N ALA A 654 8.71 11.22 -19.22
CA ALA A 654 8.68 9.80 -19.55
C ALA A 654 7.99 8.97 -18.46
N GLN A 655 8.26 9.24 -17.18
CA GLN A 655 7.57 8.59 -16.06
C GLN A 655 6.08 8.90 -16.08
N ARG A 656 5.71 10.18 -16.22
CA ARG A 656 4.30 10.61 -16.35
C ARG A 656 3.58 9.90 -17.48
N ALA A 657 4.22 9.74 -18.63
CA ALA A 657 3.64 9.07 -19.79
C ALA A 657 3.54 7.54 -19.64
N ALA A 658 4.36 6.95 -18.77
CA ALA A 658 4.38 5.50 -18.50
C ALA A 658 3.57 5.11 -17.25
N CYS A 659 3.02 6.07 -16.50
CA CYS A 659 2.22 5.81 -15.30
C CYS A 659 0.76 5.51 -15.66
N ASP A 660 0.25 4.38 -15.18
CA ASP A 660 -1.16 4.00 -15.31
C ASP A 660 -2.05 4.74 -14.29
N SER A 661 -1.47 5.20 -13.17
CA SER A 661 -2.17 5.95 -12.13
C SER A 661 -2.21 7.45 -12.42
N THR A 662 -3.42 8.01 -12.42
CA THR A 662 -3.66 9.45 -12.56
C THR A 662 -2.99 10.27 -11.46
N ASP A 663 -2.90 9.73 -10.24
CA ASP A 663 -2.29 10.39 -9.09
C ASP A 663 -0.76 10.49 -9.24
N GLU A 664 -0.10 9.40 -9.66
CA GLU A 664 1.35 9.40 -9.89
C GLU A 664 1.74 10.31 -11.06
N ALA A 665 0.93 10.34 -12.12
CA ALA A 665 1.09 11.25 -13.24
C ALA A 665 0.94 12.73 -12.80
N ALA A 666 -0.02 13.02 -11.92
CA ALA A 666 -0.22 14.36 -11.34
C ALA A 666 0.97 14.79 -10.46
N VAL A 667 1.53 13.87 -9.65
CA VAL A 667 2.73 14.13 -8.86
C VAL A 667 3.94 14.42 -9.75
N CYS A 668 4.15 13.62 -10.80
CA CYS A 668 5.24 13.85 -11.77
C CYS A 668 5.10 15.23 -12.44
N GLN A 669 3.89 15.58 -12.87
CA GLN A 669 3.59 16.89 -13.45
C GLN A 669 3.85 18.04 -12.46
N GLY A 670 3.40 17.91 -11.21
CA GLY A 670 3.66 18.91 -10.18
C GLY A 670 5.15 19.06 -9.90
N LEU A 671 5.92 17.97 -9.90
CA LEU A 671 7.38 18.02 -9.81
C LEU A 671 8.02 18.72 -11.01
N MET A 672 7.53 18.51 -12.24
CA MET A 672 8.02 19.23 -13.42
C MET A 672 7.82 20.74 -13.27
N CYS A 673 6.64 21.18 -12.82
CA CYS A 673 6.34 22.58 -12.55
C CYS A 673 7.27 23.14 -11.45
N ARG A 674 7.44 22.41 -10.35
CA ARG A 674 8.34 22.80 -9.25
C ARG A 674 9.77 22.98 -9.72
N VAL A 675 10.31 21.99 -10.44
CA VAL A 675 11.68 22.03 -10.99
C VAL A 675 11.84 23.28 -11.86
N TRP A 676 10.86 23.60 -12.70
CA TRP A 676 10.89 24.81 -13.53
C TRP A 676 10.86 26.12 -12.72
N HIS A 677 10.00 26.22 -11.72
CA HIS A 677 9.89 27.42 -10.87
C HIS A 677 11.11 27.66 -10.00
N THR A 678 11.76 26.59 -9.54
CA THR A 678 12.92 26.66 -8.63
C THR A 678 14.27 26.69 -9.35
N CYS A 679 14.30 26.47 -10.67
CA CYS A 679 15.53 26.56 -11.44
C CYS A 679 15.85 27.99 -11.90
N HIS A 680 17.11 28.24 -12.26
CA HIS A 680 17.50 29.49 -12.93
C HIS A 680 17.00 29.50 -14.37
N GLN A 681 15.76 29.95 -14.57
CA GLN A 681 15.03 29.87 -15.84
C GLN A 681 15.80 30.43 -17.04
N HIS A 682 16.45 31.60 -16.90
CA HIS A 682 17.26 32.20 -17.97
C HIS A 682 18.43 31.31 -18.42
N ARG A 683 19.10 30.65 -17.47
CA ARG A 683 20.21 29.74 -17.76
C ARG A 683 19.71 28.46 -18.42
N VAL A 684 18.61 27.92 -17.92
CA VAL A 684 18.00 26.68 -18.44
C VAL A 684 17.38 26.90 -19.82
N SER A 685 16.74 28.04 -20.07
CA SER A 685 16.17 28.38 -21.37
C SER A 685 17.25 28.57 -22.43
N ALA A 686 18.36 29.24 -22.08
CA ALA A 686 19.52 29.36 -22.95
C ALA A 686 20.16 28.00 -23.25
N TRP A 687 20.33 27.14 -22.23
CA TRP A 687 20.89 25.80 -22.42
C TRP A 687 20.01 24.89 -23.28
N SER A 688 18.69 24.91 -23.05
CA SER A 688 17.73 24.05 -23.76
C SER A 688 17.20 24.64 -25.07
N HIS A 689 17.65 25.84 -25.48
CA HIS A 689 17.08 26.60 -26.60
C HIS A 689 15.54 26.73 -26.51
N GLY A 690 15.03 26.93 -25.28
CA GLY A 690 13.59 27.01 -24.97
C GLY A 690 12.84 25.67 -24.95
N GLY A 691 13.52 24.53 -25.16
CA GLY A 691 12.91 23.20 -25.14
C GLY A 691 12.36 22.80 -23.77
N ALA A 692 13.05 23.15 -22.68
CA ALA A 692 12.62 22.81 -21.32
C ALA A 692 11.29 23.49 -20.96
N GLN A 693 11.12 24.76 -21.34
CA GLN A 693 9.88 25.50 -21.11
C GLN A 693 8.72 24.88 -21.89
N LYS A 694 8.91 24.59 -23.18
CA LYS A 694 7.90 23.95 -24.04
C LYS A 694 7.43 22.61 -23.51
N LEU A 695 8.32 21.83 -22.90
CA LEU A 695 8.01 20.52 -22.35
C LEU A 695 7.15 20.63 -21.09
N VAL A 696 7.45 21.56 -20.19
CA VAL A 696 6.63 21.85 -19.00
C VAL A 696 5.26 22.39 -19.41
N ASP A 697 5.22 23.32 -20.38
CA ASP A 697 3.95 23.86 -20.92
C ASP A 697 3.09 22.78 -21.59
N ARG A 698 3.71 21.80 -22.25
CA ARG A 698 3.01 20.66 -22.87
C ARG A 698 2.39 19.75 -21.81
N ALA A 699 3.17 19.38 -20.79
CA ALA A 699 2.70 18.56 -19.69
C ALA A 699 1.54 19.25 -18.94
N ALA A 700 1.57 20.58 -18.81
CA ALA A 700 0.49 21.36 -18.22
C ALA A 700 -0.81 21.41 -19.07
N ARG A 701 -0.72 21.25 -20.40
CA ARG A 701 -1.88 21.33 -21.31
C ARG A 701 -2.59 19.99 -21.51
N GLN A 702 -1.86 18.87 -21.52
CA GLN A 702 -2.44 17.56 -21.83
C GLN A 702 -3.54 17.12 -20.85
N THR A 703 -3.51 17.59 -19.60
CA THR A 703 -4.57 17.37 -18.60
C THR A 703 -5.88 18.11 -18.90
N SER A 704 -5.86 19.17 -19.71
CA SER A 704 -7.08 19.92 -20.07
C SER A 704 -7.90 19.24 -21.16
N THR A 705 -7.25 18.45 -22.02
CA THR A 705 -7.86 17.79 -23.19
C THR A 705 -8.55 16.46 -22.88
N ASP A 706 -8.08 15.69 -21.88
CA ASP A 706 -8.76 14.43 -21.51
C ASP A 706 -10.06 14.65 -20.72
N ALA A 707 -10.25 15.83 -20.13
CA ALA A 707 -11.51 16.22 -19.47
C ALA A 707 -12.60 16.68 -20.44
N SER A 708 -12.28 16.81 -21.75
CA SER A 708 -13.13 17.44 -22.76
C SER A 708 -13.30 16.59 -24.02
N ARG A 709 -13.44 15.25 -23.91
CA ARG A 709 -14.03 14.46 -25.00
C ARG A 709 -15.55 14.51 -24.88
N PRO A 710 -16.28 15.24 -25.74
CA PRO A 710 -17.73 15.12 -25.77
C PRO A 710 -18.07 13.73 -26.29
N VAL A 711 -18.88 13.01 -25.51
CA VAL A 711 -19.59 11.81 -25.95
C VAL A 711 -20.43 12.22 -27.16
N CYS A 712 -20.12 11.68 -28.34
CA CYS A 712 -20.98 11.78 -29.52
C CYS A 712 -22.34 11.12 -29.20
N PRO A 713 -23.47 11.81 -29.32
CA PRO A 713 -24.77 11.15 -29.30
C PRO A 713 -25.07 10.66 -30.72
N ASP A 714 -24.86 9.37 -30.97
CA ASP A 714 -25.52 8.68 -32.07
C ASP A 714 -27.01 8.53 -31.72
N ALA A 715 -27.86 9.29 -32.41
CA ALA A 715 -29.30 9.05 -32.44
C ALA A 715 -29.77 8.93 -33.91
N PRO A 716 -30.63 7.94 -34.22
CA PRO A 716 -31.03 7.63 -35.59
C PRO A 716 -32.13 8.58 -36.06
N SER A 717 -31.97 9.17 -37.25
CA SER A 717 -33.00 9.94 -37.92
C SER A 717 -33.95 9.03 -38.71
N HIS A 718 -35.17 8.83 -38.22
CA HIS A 718 -36.30 8.38 -39.03
C HIS A 718 -37.31 9.52 -39.21
N GLY A 719 -37.57 9.87 -40.48
CA GLY A 719 -38.93 10.01 -41.00
C GLY A 719 -39.52 11.40 -41.26
N GLY A 720 -39.52 11.79 -42.55
CA GLY A 720 -40.62 12.52 -43.24
C GLY A 720 -40.78 14.02 -42.94
N THR A 721 -41.15 14.92 -43.85
CA THR A 721 -41.79 14.88 -45.17
C THR A 721 -41.68 16.28 -45.82
N ALA A 722 -41.67 16.37 -47.16
CA ALA A 722 -42.48 17.28 -47.99
C ALA A 722 -41.81 17.71 -49.32
N SER A 723 -42.54 17.46 -50.43
CA SER A 723 -42.65 18.26 -51.68
C SER A 723 -41.36 18.44 -52.50
N ILE A 724 -41.23 17.96 -53.76
CA ILE A 724 -42.09 18.01 -54.96
C ILE A 724 -41.75 16.80 -55.84
#